data_AF-A0A496RVZ7-F1
#
_entry.id   AF-A0A496RVZ7-F1
#
_cell.length_a   1.000
_cell.length_b   1.000
_cell.length_c   1.000
_cell.angle_alpha   90.00
_cell.angle_beta   90.00
_cell.angle_gamma   90.00
#
_symmetry.space_group_name_H-M   'P 1'
#
loop_
_entity.id
_entity.type
_entity.pdbx_description
1 polymer ?
#
loop_
_entity_poly.entity_id
_entity_poly.type
_entity_poly.pdbx_seq_one_letter_code
_entity_poly.pdbx_strand_id
1 'polypeptide(L)'
;TLTYTTPQKTISKTLPIERKPPSFTAEEDFEENLKEFSYLYGVSEEDVLKLPSLREETKVTGRSIKEIITGIVSELKEPSKTYYQRLDDWKNLEIEFLWMGGAGIRTTDFLRRLVHHYYINHREEFEKYLKLIVLTIDGVSDNGGHIRRLEDDLIKHPEWKNYPLATGDISVFPSIFTDNDAKIELLTKRRITGKSALECIRENLKAIMNDERFRYSLPPDWNFFCANMLAMARRIDYEWIEKKVTSLDRASWQNLFYVMARYLIGEVTKESNKPNPEKSYSHIYEMTGTLQGYALPCSLDISPLAAILQAVTLKIGNEAINIGRIKNKAYYTLVKAKKIEDRYFLETTPLKEESRYLITSEEKEIKLSGEKITIRLNDSSEIVIKIRGEEIILTEDKNEEGKTILKRANEEIVLPTNASWQDIKIKGLKVSFKSRLVEGQTHITDANEYHPSSVYKAIFKELVIKEEKGRKERTYTSRSPQKYSSAHPKVIEAIGKIKQAIMFGDCSLITSYLPILMTEGIPQALKERKGQIPLIFIFKIMQDIESKGLNIIEQIELIERSVREATTLKDFKMEDITDYVVLLDPRIIPYEKRREFGKKQEKLRKDLENPEIQEKIAKGEKKYSKIAPEEPQYIENKELEITREKIEKYFAKKGIRIKWAQPQDIRILEGKYAYDEERMIDIIESIIQEYTQLAEIEAKLNQILEESLYDIKAPPSVTLKNYRLSLILPQDIPSSQQPLFEKLLKEKIAQGKLKIQLKDEEGKVFEVKEEDIEVHFGSIKLEILLKEKTYTQLTLTYTTPQKTISKTLPIERKPPSFTAEEDFEENLKEFSYLY
;
A
#
# COMPACT_ATOMS: atom_id res chain seq x y z
N THR A 1 -46.98 -27.28 17.86
CA THR A 1 -48.28 -27.44 18.55
C THR A 1 -48.81 -28.81 18.24
N LEU A 2 -49.11 -29.61 19.27
CA LEU A 2 -49.76 -30.90 19.10
C LEU A 2 -51.26 -30.71 19.23
N THR A 3 -52.01 -31.20 18.25
CA THR A 3 -53.47 -31.11 18.24
C THR A 3 -54.04 -32.52 18.18
N TYR A 4 -54.88 -32.85 19.15
CA TYR A 4 -55.62 -34.09 19.20
C TYR A 4 -57.11 -33.79 19.09
N THR A 5 -57.76 -34.39 18.09
CA THR A 5 -59.16 -34.12 17.77
C THR A 5 -59.98 -35.40 17.85
N THR A 6 -61.12 -35.31 18.52
CA THR A 6 -62.20 -36.31 18.52
C THR A 6 -63.50 -35.65 18.10
N PRO A 7 -64.56 -36.41 17.72
CA PRO A 7 -65.84 -35.85 17.29
C PRO A 7 -66.48 -34.90 18.32
N GLN A 8 -66.19 -35.09 19.62
CA GLN A 8 -66.76 -34.26 20.69
C GLN A 8 -65.81 -33.14 21.18
N LYS A 9 -64.50 -33.17 20.86
CA LYS A 9 -63.54 -32.19 21.38
C LYS A 9 -62.22 -32.15 20.61
N THR A 10 -61.69 -30.95 20.41
CA THR A 10 -60.30 -30.69 20.03
C THR A 10 -59.51 -30.21 21.23
N ILE A 11 -58.35 -30.81 21.48
CA ILE A 11 -57.38 -30.39 22.48
C ILE A 11 -56.08 -30.04 21.76
N SER A 12 -55.66 -28.79 21.89
CA SER A 12 -54.38 -28.31 21.37
C SER A 12 -53.45 -27.98 22.52
N LYS A 13 -52.25 -28.56 22.53
CA LYS A 13 -51.18 -28.22 23.46
C LYS A 13 -49.98 -27.72 22.69
N THR A 14 -49.62 -26.46 22.92
CA THR A 14 -48.35 -25.92 22.44
C THR A 14 -47.28 -26.36 23.43
N LEU A 15 -46.47 -27.34 23.02
CA LEU A 15 -45.26 -27.69 23.75
C LEU A 15 -44.17 -26.67 23.39
N PRO A 16 -43.45 -26.10 24.36
CA PRO A 16 -42.24 -25.35 24.08
C PRO A 16 -41.22 -26.32 23.47
N ILE A 17 -40.68 -25.98 22.30
CA ILE A 17 -39.51 -26.67 21.77
C ILE A 17 -38.33 -26.10 22.54
N GLU A 18 -37.86 -26.83 23.54
CA GLU A 18 -36.61 -26.50 24.21
C GLU A 18 -35.47 -26.84 23.25
N ARG A 19 -35.00 -25.84 22.50
CA ARG A 19 -33.81 -25.99 21.66
C ARG A 19 -32.62 -26.13 22.60
N LYS A 20 -32.11 -27.35 22.74
CA LYS A 20 -30.81 -27.54 23.36
C LYS A 20 -29.78 -26.78 22.53
N PRO A 21 -28.87 -26.02 23.17
CA PRO A 21 -27.74 -25.45 22.44
C PRO A 21 -26.96 -26.59 21.78
N PRO A 22 -26.59 -26.47 20.49
CA PRO A 22 -25.74 -27.46 19.83
C PRO A 22 -24.42 -27.60 20.60
N SER A 23 -23.92 -28.84 20.72
CA SER A 23 -22.67 -29.09 21.45
C SER A 23 -21.42 -28.90 20.57
N PHE A 24 -21.61 -28.83 19.24
CA PHE A 24 -20.58 -28.59 18.22
C PHE A 24 -19.37 -29.52 18.37
N THR A 25 -19.63 -30.77 18.73
CA THR A 25 -18.61 -31.81 18.86
C THR A 25 -18.19 -32.31 17.48
N ALA A 26 -17.03 -32.98 17.41
CA ALA A 26 -16.56 -33.63 16.18
C ALA A 26 -17.56 -34.68 15.65
N GLU A 27 -18.25 -35.41 16.53
CA GLU A 27 -19.26 -36.39 16.11
C GLU A 27 -20.49 -35.70 15.53
N GLU A 28 -20.99 -34.63 16.16
CA GLU A 28 -22.10 -33.85 15.61
C GLU A 28 -21.73 -33.22 14.27
N ASP A 29 -20.52 -32.71 14.12
CA ASP A 29 -20.06 -32.17 12.83
C ASP A 29 -19.98 -33.23 11.74
N PHE A 30 -19.50 -34.42 12.08
CA PHE A 30 -19.47 -35.54 11.16
C PHE A 30 -20.88 -35.92 10.69
N GLU A 31 -21.82 -36.11 11.61
CA GLU A 31 -23.21 -36.46 11.30
C GLU A 31 -23.90 -35.39 10.47
N GLU A 32 -23.76 -34.11 10.83
CA GLU A 32 -24.37 -33.00 10.11
C GLU A 32 -23.72 -32.81 8.73
N ASN A 33 -22.39 -32.91 8.62
CA ASN A 33 -21.74 -32.83 7.31
C ASN A 33 -22.08 -34.03 6.43
N LEU A 34 -22.29 -35.23 6.98
CA LEU A 34 -22.69 -36.39 6.18
C LEU A 34 -24.02 -36.15 5.45
N LYS A 35 -25.00 -35.54 6.13
CA LYS A 35 -26.28 -35.10 5.55
C LYS A 35 -26.07 -34.06 4.43
N GLU A 36 -25.22 -33.08 4.67
CA GLU A 36 -24.96 -32.03 3.67
C GLU A 36 -24.21 -32.58 2.45
N PHE A 37 -23.28 -33.51 2.64
CA PHE A 37 -22.61 -34.20 1.53
C PHE A 37 -23.56 -35.06 0.72
N SER A 38 -24.48 -35.76 1.38
CA SER A 38 -25.56 -36.49 0.71
C SER A 38 -26.33 -35.55 -0.23
N TYR A 39 -26.64 -34.33 0.21
CA TYR A 39 -27.28 -33.31 -0.61
C TYR A 39 -26.39 -32.78 -1.76
N LEU A 40 -25.12 -32.48 -1.48
CA LEU A 40 -24.18 -31.94 -2.47
C LEU A 40 -23.95 -32.92 -3.63
N TYR A 41 -23.77 -34.20 -3.31
CA TYR A 41 -23.47 -35.25 -4.28
C TYR A 41 -24.71 -35.96 -4.84
N GLY A 42 -25.89 -35.76 -4.23
CA GLY A 42 -27.14 -36.40 -4.66
C GLY A 42 -27.14 -37.91 -4.43
N VAL A 43 -26.53 -38.37 -3.33
CA VAL A 43 -26.41 -39.78 -2.95
C VAL A 43 -26.89 -40.01 -1.51
N SER A 44 -27.11 -41.25 -1.09
CA SER A 44 -27.45 -41.53 0.32
C SER A 44 -26.26 -41.23 1.25
N GLU A 45 -26.51 -40.97 2.54
CA GLU A 45 -25.45 -40.79 3.55
C GLU A 45 -24.47 -41.98 3.59
N GLU A 46 -24.97 -43.21 3.45
CA GLU A 46 -24.13 -44.41 3.40
C GLU A 46 -23.21 -44.43 2.17
N ASP A 47 -23.71 -43.92 1.04
CA ASP A 47 -22.96 -43.88 -0.21
C ASP A 47 -21.97 -42.71 -0.28
N VAL A 48 -22.15 -41.65 0.53
CA VAL A 48 -21.15 -40.59 0.70
C VAL A 48 -19.80 -41.21 1.07
N LEU A 49 -19.78 -42.14 2.04
CA LEU A 49 -18.55 -42.79 2.51
C LEU A 49 -17.85 -43.63 1.43
N LYS A 50 -18.54 -43.93 0.33
CA LYS A 50 -18.03 -44.72 -0.80
C LYS A 50 -17.59 -43.85 -1.98
N LEU A 51 -17.71 -42.53 -1.90
CA LEU A 51 -17.37 -41.61 -2.99
C LEU A 51 -15.89 -41.75 -3.42
N PRO A 52 -15.61 -41.89 -4.73
CA PRO A 52 -14.25 -41.95 -5.24
C PRO A 52 -13.40 -40.72 -4.87
N SER A 53 -14.01 -39.53 -4.82
CA SER A 53 -13.34 -38.28 -4.46
C SER A 53 -12.77 -38.31 -3.05
N LEU A 54 -13.50 -38.86 -2.07
CA LEU A 54 -13.03 -38.97 -0.68
C LEU A 54 -11.88 -39.97 -0.55
N ARG A 55 -11.93 -41.08 -1.30
CA ARG A 55 -10.83 -42.06 -1.33
C ARG A 55 -9.57 -41.47 -1.93
N GLU A 56 -9.71 -40.65 -2.97
CA GLU A 56 -8.57 -39.99 -3.60
C GLU A 56 -7.99 -38.91 -2.68
N GLU A 57 -8.85 -38.10 -2.06
CA GLU A 57 -8.43 -37.10 -1.06
C GLU A 57 -7.72 -37.74 0.13
N THR A 58 -8.17 -38.91 0.58
CA THR A 58 -7.49 -39.71 1.63
C THR A 58 -6.05 -40.04 1.23
N LYS A 59 -5.81 -40.45 -0.02
CA LYS A 59 -4.46 -40.77 -0.50
C LYS A 59 -3.57 -39.54 -0.58
N VAL A 60 -4.12 -38.42 -1.06
CA VAL A 60 -3.35 -37.19 -1.30
C VAL A 60 -3.05 -36.46 0.00
N THR A 61 -4.02 -36.38 0.91
CA THR A 61 -3.91 -35.58 2.14
C THR A 61 -3.48 -36.39 3.37
N GLY A 62 -3.59 -37.72 3.31
CA GLY A 62 -3.36 -38.61 4.44
C GLY A 62 -4.47 -38.61 5.50
N ARG A 63 -5.53 -37.79 5.33
CA ARG A 63 -6.67 -37.74 6.25
C ARG A 63 -7.62 -38.91 5.99
N SER A 64 -8.12 -39.52 7.05
CA SER A 64 -9.20 -40.49 6.95
C SER A 64 -10.49 -39.85 6.44
N ILE A 65 -11.39 -40.66 5.85
CA ILE A 65 -12.71 -40.19 5.40
C ILE A 65 -13.49 -39.51 6.54
N LYS A 66 -13.37 -40.02 7.78
CA LYS A 66 -14.01 -39.40 8.95
C LYS A 66 -13.44 -38.01 9.21
N GLU A 67 -12.12 -37.83 9.19
CA GLU A 67 -11.49 -36.51 9.36
C GLU A 67 -11.87 -35.55 8.23
N ILE A 68 -11.95 -36.03 6.98
CA ILE A 68 -12.35 -35.23 5.82
C ILE A 68 -13.77 -34.69 5.99
N ILE A 69 -14.74 -35.56 6.32
CA ILE A 69 -16.15 -35.18 6.47
C ILE A 69 -16.37 -34.35 7.75
N THR A 70 -15.63 -34.63 8.82
CA THR A 70 -15.73 -33.85 10.07
C THR A 70 -15.22 -32.42 9.86
N GLY A 71 -14.11 -32.24 9.14
CA GLY A 71 -13.37 -30.98 9.12
C GLY A 71 -12.60 -30.75 10.43
N ILE A 72 -12.10 -29.54 10.64
CA ILE A 72 -11.32 -29.16 11.85
C ILE A 72 -12.01 -28.11 12.73
N VAL A 73 -13.20 -27.64 12.35
CA VAL A 73 -13.89 -26.51 13.02
C VAL A 73 -14.17 -26.80 14.51
N SER A 74 -14.44 -28.05 14.88
CA SER A 74 -14.64 -28.49 16.27
C SER A 74 -13.33 -28.67 17.06
N GLU A 75 -12.17 -28.70 16.40
CA GLU A 75 -10.85 -28.91 17.02
C GLU A 75 -10.00 -27.63 17.12
N LEU A 76 -10.53 -26.46 16.73
CA LEU A 76 -9.78 -25.19 16.58
C LEU A 76 -9.08 -24.64 17.84
N LYS A 77 -9.34 -25.21 19.02
CA LYS A 77 -8.71 -24.82 20.29
C LYS A 77 -7.44 -25.62 20.60
N GLU A 78 -7.26 -26.77 19.97
CA GLU A 78 -6.07 -27.60 20.08
C GLU A 78 -5.03 -27.17 19.02
N PRO A 79 -3.73 -27.48 19.18
CA PRO A 79 -2.75 -27.28 18.10
C PRO A 79 -3.12 -28.10 16.85
N SER A 80 -2.78 -27.60 15.66
CA SER A 80 -3.01 -28.35 14.41
C SER A 80 -2.33 -29.69 14.53
N LYS A 81 -2.89 -30.77 13.98
CA LYS A 81 -2.29 -32.13 14.01
C LYS A 81 -1.59 -32.50 12.71
N THR A 82 -1.57 -31.59 11.75
CA THR A 82 -1.21 -31.86 10.37
C THR A 82 0.05 -31.07 9.99
N TYR A 83 0.47 -31.20 8.73
CA TYR A 83 1.57 -30.44 8.16
C TYR A 83 1.45 -28.90 8.27
N TYR A 84 0.28 -28.36 8.67
CA TYR A 84 0.11 -26.93 9.01
C TYR A 84 0.77 -26.52 10.33
N GLN A 85 1.10 -27.47 11.23
CA GLN A 85 1.88 -27.23 12.46
C GLN A 85 3.20 -26.51 12.19
N ARG A 86 3.79 -26.67 11.00
CA ARG A 86 5.02 -26.00 10.63
C ARG A 86 4.91 -24.47 10.64
N LEU A 87 3.71 -23.94 10.43
CA LEU A 87 3.43 -22.50 10.53
C LEU A 87 3.48 -22.01 11.99
N ASP A 88 3.39 -22.94 12.94
CA ASP A 88 3.50 -22.68 14.37
C ASP A 88 4.95 -22.83 14.87
N ASP A 89 5.78 -23.63 14.18
CA ASP A 89 7.23 -23.74 14.42
C ASP A 89 8.00 -22.56 13.81
N TRP A 90 7.73 -21.37 14.33
CA TRP A 90 8.33 -20.11 13.89
C TRP A 90 9.85 -20.13 13.93
N LYS A 91 10.45 -20.86 14.86
CA LYS A 91 11.90 -20.91 15.03
C LYS A 91 12.60 -21.48 13.79
N ASN A 92 11.98 -22.49 13.16
CA ASN A 92 12.57 -23.21 12.04
C ASN A 92 11.94 -22.85 10.67
N LEU A 93 10.93 -21.96 10.66
CA LEU A 93 10.28 -21.49 9.43
C LEU A 93 11.22 -20.60 8.60
N GLU A 94 11.51 -21.01 7.36
CA GLU A 94 12.21 -20.19 6.37
C GLU A 94 11.20 -19.46 5.48
N ILE A 95 11.45 -18.18 5.18
CA ILE A 95 10.53 -17.34 4.40
C ILE A 95 11.29 -16.72 3.23
N GLU A 96 10.86 -17.02 1.99
CA GLU A 96 11.54 -16.53 0.78
C GLU A 96 11.25 -15.04 0.55
N PHE A 97 9.97 -14.67 0.53
CA PHE A 97 9.51 -13.32 0.24
C PHE A 97 8.61 -12.74 1.33
N LEU A 98 8.71 -11.42 1.48
CA LEU A 98 7.75 -10.64 2.24
C LEU A 98 7.05 -9.63 1.34
N TRP A 99 5.73 -9.54 1.46
CA TRP A 99 4.92 -8.51 0.84
C TRP A 99 4.27 -7.61 1.89
N MET A 100 4.42 -6.29 1.76
CA MET A 100 3.69 -5.32 2.58
C MET A 100 2.79 -4.45 1.69
N GLY A 101 1.49 -4.57 1.86
CA GLY A 101 0.51 -3.81 1.10
C GLY A 101 -0.90 -4.39 1.20
N GLY A 102 -1.88 -3.66 0.68
CA GLY A 102 -3.30 -4.00 0.84
C GLY A 102 -3.73 -5.22 0.01
N ALA A 103 -4.84 -5.83 0.43
CA ALA A 103 -5.40 -7.07 -0.16
C ALA A 103 -6.30 -6.84 -1.40
N GLY A 104 -6.03 -5.81 -2.21
CA GLY A 104 -6.79 -5.53 -3.42
C GLY A 104 -6.51 -6.53 -4.55
N ILE A 105 -7.47 -6.76 -5.46
CA ILE A 105 -7.44 -7.83 -6.48
C ILE A 105 -6.12 -7.98 -7.25
N ARG A 106 -5.41 -6.88 -7.52
CA ARG A 106 -4.12 -6.89 -8.22
C ARG A 106 -3.01 -7.50 -7.37
N THR A 107 -2.89 -7.06 -6.12
CA THR A 107 -1.99 -7.67 -5.14
C THR A 107 -2.28 -9.15 -5.00
N THR A 108 -3.56 -9.51 -4.88
CA THR A 108 -3.96 -10.89 -4.65
C THR A 108 -3.62 -11.81 -5.82
N ASP A 109 -3.84 -11.33 -7.05
CA ASP A 109 -3.48 -12.07 -8.26
C ASP A 109 -1.95 -12.24 -8.36
N PHE A 110 -1.18 -11.17 -8.10
CA PHE A 110 0.28 -11.21 -8.13
C PHE A 110 0.83 -12.22 -7.13
N LEU A 111 0.42 -12.15 -5.86
CA LEU A 111 0.92 -13.05 -4.81
C LEU A 111 0.57 -14.51 -5.08
N ARG A 112 -0.62 -14.77 -5.66
CA ARG A 112 -1.00 -16.12 -6.09
C ARG A 112 -0.07 -16.63 -7.20
N ARG A 113 0.20 -15.81 -8.22
CA ARG A 113 1.13 -16.17 -9.31
C ARG A 113 2.55 -16.39 -8.81
N LEU A 114 3.00 -15.56 -7.88
CA LEU A 114 4.31 -15.73 -7.24
C LEU A 114 4.40 -17.07 -6.49
N VAL A 115 3.37 -17.39 -5.68
CA VAL A 115 3.27 -18.68 -4.99
C VAL A 115 3.31 -19.85 -6.00
N HIS A 116 2.51 -19.77 -7.06
CA HIS A 116 2.42 -20.81 -8.08
C HIS A 116 3.76 -21.03 -8.81
N HIS A 117 4.38 -19.95 -9.28
CA HIS A 117 5.66 -19.96 -10.01
C HIS A 117 6.76 -20.63 -9.19
N TYR A 118 6.95 -20.21 -7.93
CA TYR A 118 7.99 -20.78 -7.08
C TYR A 118 7.67 -22.22 -6.64
N TYR A 119 6.41 -22.50 -6.31
CA TYR A 119 6.01 -23.85 -5.88
C TYR A 119 6.25 -24.89 -6.99
N ILE A 120 5.91 -24.58 -8.24
CA ILE A 120 6.14 -25.50 -9.37
C ILE A 120 7.62 -25.73 -9.61
N ASN A 121 8.43 -24.68 -9.56
CA ASN A 121 9.86 -24.76 -9.91
C ASN A 121 10.73 -25.38 -8.80
N HIS A 122 10.28 -25.38 -7.55
CA HIS A 122 11.07 -25.85 -6.39
C HIS A 122 10.31 -26.82 -5.47
N ARG A 123 9.34 -27.56 -6.01
CA ARG A 123 8.42 -28.42 -5.24
C ARG A 123 9.12 -29.35 -4.24
N GLU A 124 10.18 -30.03 -4.66
CA GLU A 124 10.94 -30.96 -3.80
C GLU A 124 11.62 -30.27 -2.62
N GLU A 125 12.08 -29.02 -2.81
CA GLU A 125 12.65 -28.22 -1.71
C GLU A 125 11.58 -27.75 -0.73
N PHE A 126 10.38 -27.41 -1.22
CA PHE A 126 9.24 -27.00 -0.38
C PHE A 126 8.60 -28.14 0.41
N GLU A 127 8.63 -29.36 -0.15
CA GLU A 127 8.16 -30.57 0.53
C GLU A 127 9.16 -31.04 1.60
N LYS A 128 10.46 -30.77 1.41
CA LYS A 128 11.55 -31.19 2.32
C LYS A 128 11.86 -30.22 3.46
N TYR A 129 11.72 -28.91 3.24
CA TYR A 129 12.05 -27.87 4.22
C TYR A 129 10.80 -27.12 4.68
N LEU A 130 10.78 -26.61 5.92
CA LEU A 130 9.68 -25.76 6.44
C LEU A 130 9.74 -24.36 5.79
N LYS A 131 9.50 -24.29 4.49
CA LYS A 131 9.61 -23.08 3.68
C LYS A 131 8.23 -22.48 3.39
N LEU A 132 8.10 -21.17 3.60
CA LEU A 132 6.98 -20.33 3.22
C LEU A 132 7.40 -19.45 2.02
N ILE A 133 6.58 -19.42 0.97
CA ILE A 133 6.92 -18.64 -0.24
C ILE A 133 6.69 -17.15 0.03
N VAL A 134 5.52 -16.79 0.55
CA VAL A 134 5.15 -15.39 0.81
C VAL A 134 4.57 -15.25 2.20
N LEU A 135 5.11 -14.29 2.96
CA LEU A 135 4.43 -13.69 4.10
C LEU A 135 3.82 -12.34 3.68
N THR A 136 2.54 -12.11 3.98
CA THR A 136 1.94 -10.77 3.86
C THR A 136 1.77 -10.10 5.21
N ILE A 137 2.07 -8.81 5.24
CA ILE A 137 1.77 -7.92 6.36
C ILE A 137 0.77 -6.88 5.86
N ASP A 138 -0.36 -6.77 6.54
CA ASP A 138 -1.41 -5.80 6.23
C ASP A 138 -1.55 -4.76 7.35
N GLY A 139 -2.08 -3.59 6.99
CA GLY A 139 -2.15 -2.39 7.83
C GLY A 139 -2.88 -2.57 9.17
N VAL A 140 -2.78 -1.55 10.01
CA VAL A 140 -3.46 -1.50 11.31
C VAL A 140 -4.98 -1.50 11.14
N SER A 141 -5.72 -1.81 12.21
CA SER A 141 -7.20 -1.78 12.29
C SER A 141 -7.86 -0.83 11.27
N ASP A 142 -8.64 -1.42 10.36
CA ASP A 142 -9.31 -0.69 9.28
C ASP A 142 -10.65 -0.13 9.79
N ASN A 143 -10.81 1.19 9.72
CA ASN A 143 -12.12 1.83 9.95
C ASN A 143 -12.93 2.01 8.65
N GLY A 144 -12.39 1.53 7.54
CA GLY A 144 -13.02 1.32 6.25
C GLY A 144 -13.37 -0.14 5.97
N GLY A 145 -13.52 -0.49 4.69
CA GLY A 145 -13.73 -1.87 4.29
C GLY A 145 -15.16 -2.42 4.46
N HIS A 146 -15.37 -3.63 3.93
CA HIS A 146 -16.67 -4.32 3.97
C HIS A 146 -16.96 -5.02 5.31
N ILE A 147 -15.94 -5.18 6.17
CA ILE A 147 -16.05 -5.87 7.47
C ILE A 147 -16.70 -4.99 8.54
N ARG A 148 -16.54 -3.67 8.44
CA ARG A 148 -17.05 -2.68 9.41
C ARG A 148 -18.54 -2.82 9.73
N ARG A 149 -19.40 -3.14 8.75
CA ARG A 149 -20.84 -3.33 8.99
C ARG A 149 -21.09 -4.46 10.01
N LEU A 150 -20.39 -5.58 9.86
CA LEU A 150 -20.50 -6.72 10.76
C LEU A 150 -19.98 -6.36 12.16
N GLU A 151 -18.86 -5.66 12.25
CA GLU A 151 -18.33 -5.19 13.54
C GLU A 151 -19.27 -4.21 14.24
N ASP A 152 -19.86 -3.27 13.49
CA ASP A 152 -20.82 -2.30 14.03
C ASP A 152 -22.08 -3.00 14.54
N ASP A 153 -22.52 -4.08 13.90
CA ASP A 153 -23.62 -4.94 14.37
C ASP A 153 -23.22 -5.68 15.66
N LEU A 154 -22.00 -6.25 15.72
CA LEU A 154 -21.47 -6.93 16.92
C LEU A 154 -21.42 -6.01 18.14
N ILE A 155 -20.84 -4.81 18.04
CA ILE A 155 -20.70 -3.90 19.20
C ILE A 155 -22.04 -3.34 19.71
N LYS A 156 -23.06 -3.28 18.83
CA LYS A 156 -24.42 -2.88 19.18
C LYS A 156 -25.17 -4.01 19.89
N HIS A 157 -24.79 -5.26 19.67
CA HIS A 157 -25.41 -6.39 20.34
C HIS A 157 -24.92 -6.54 21.80
N PRO A 158 -25.80 -6.75 22.79
CA PRO A 158 -25.41 -6.82 24.20
C PRO A 158 -24.38 -7.91 24.53
N GLU A 159 -24.48 -9.07 23.88
CA GLU A 159 -23.55 -10.21 24.06
C GLU A 159 -22.17 -9.92 23.46
N TRP A 160 -22.11 -9.16 22.36
CA TRP A 160 -20.88 -8.95 21.57
C TRP A 160 -20.29 -7.55 21.76
N LYS A 161 -20.81 -6.77 22.72
CA LYS A 161 -20.43 -5.37 22.96
C LYS A 161 -18.95 -5.13 23.23
N ASN A 162 -18.24 -6.15 23.70
CA ASN A 162 -16.81 -6.08 23.99
C ASN A 162 -15.95 -6.64 22.85
N TYR A 163 -16.51 -7.01 21.69
CA TYR A 163 -15.73 -7.53 20.57
C TYR A 163 -14.58 -6.57 20.19
N PRO A 164 -13.34 -7.05 20.01
CA PRO A 164 -12.19 -6.22 19.67
C PRO A 164 -12.23 -5.78 18.20
N LEU A 165 -12.42 -4.48 17.94
CA LEU A 165 -12.58 -3.83 16.62
C LEU A 165 -11.30 -3.75 15.75
N ALA A 166 -10.38 -4.69 15.90
CA ALA A 166 -9.03 -4.59 15.33
C ALA A 166 -8.88 -5.22 13.93
N THR A 167 -9.96 -5.49 13.18
CA THR A 167 -9.81 -6.16 11.87
C THR A 167 -9.38 -5.19 10.77
N GLY A 168 -8.21 -5.46 10.15
CA GLY A 168 -7.83 -4.87 8.85
C GLY A 168 -8.35 -5.70 7.68
N ASP A 169 -7.95 -5.35 6.45
CA ASP A 169 -8.21 -6.13 5.22
C ASP A 169 -7.57 -7.55 5.25
N ILE A 170 -6.84 -7.89 6.32
CA ILE A 170 -6.29 -9.22 6.61
C ILE A 170 -7.31 -10.36 6.46
N SER A 171 -8.61 -10.05 6.59
CA SER A 171 -9.72 -10.99 6.39
C SER A 171 -9.74 -11.71 5.04
N VAL A 172 -9.03 -11.19 4.03
CA VAL A 172 -9.06 -11.70 2.65
C VAL A 172 -7.93 -12.73 2.40
N PHE A 173 -6.79 -12.65 3.10
CA PHE A 173 -5.59 -13.43 2.72
C PHE A 173 -5.72 -14.95 2.84
N PRO A 174 -6.32 -15.52 3.91
CA PRO A 174 -6.55 -16.96 3.96
C PRO A 174 -7.41 -17.49 2.81
N SER A 175 -8.27 -16.64 2.24
CA SER A 175 -9.11 -16.95 1.07
C SER A 175 -8.50 -16.62 -0.29
N ILE A 176 -7.36 -15.93 -0.33
CA ILE A 176 -6.64 -15.58 -1.57
C ILE A 176 -5.53 -16.59 -1.86
N PHE A 177 -4.80 -16.96 -0.81
CA PHE A 177 -3.63 -17.83 -0.97
C PHE A 177 -4.01 -19.26 -1.36
N THR A 178 -5.29 -19.63 -1.27
CA THR A 178 -5.79 -20.83 -1.93
C THR A 178 -5.65 -20.66 -3.45
N ASP A 179 -4.64 -21.30 -4.05
CA ASP A 179 -4.35 -21.29 -5.50
C ASP A 179 -5.38 -22.11 -6.32
N ASN A 180 -6.66 -21.98 -5.99
CA ASN A 180 -7.74 -22.70 -6.66
C ASN A 180 -8.96 -21.81 -6.87
N ASP A 181 -9.34 -21.63 -8.14
CA ASP A 181 -10.42 -20.73 -8.54
C ASP A 181 -11.80 -21.15 -7.96
N ALA A 182 -12.05 -22.43 -7.70
CA ALA A 182 -13.31 -22.91 -7.12
C ALA A 182 -13.46 -22.47 -5.65
N LYS A 183 -12.37 -22.55 -4.87
CA LYS A 183 -12.34 -22.04 -3.49
C LYS A 183 -12.48 -20.51 -3.46
N ILE A 184 -11.79 -19.82 -4.37
CA ILE A 184 -11.90 -18.35 -4.52
C ILE A 184 -13.33 -17.93 -4.87
N GLU A 185 -14.01 -18.67 -5.76
CA GLU A 185 -15.40 -18.39 -6.15
C GLU A 185 -16.33 -18.38 -4.93
N LEU A 186 -16.20 -19.37 -4.04
CA LEU A 186 -16.98 -19.42 -2.81
C LEU A 186 -16.59 -18.32 -1.82
N LEU A 187 -15.29 -18.19 -1.54
CA LEU A 187 -14.82 -17.31 -0.47
C LEU A 187 -15.01 -15.84 -0.81
N THR A 188 -14.73 -15.43 -2.05
CA THR A 188 -14.57 -14.01 -2.42
C THR A 188 -15.68 -13.46 -3.32
N LYS A 189 -16.17 -14.26 -4.27
CA LYS A 189 -17.06 -13.78 -5.34
C LYS A 189 -18.54 -13.91 -5.00
N ARG A 190 -18.96 -15.08 -4.52
CA ARG A 190 -20.38 -15.34 -4.21
C ARG A 190 -20.81 -14.58 -2.95
N ARG A 191 -21.94 -13.87 -3.05
CA ARG A 191 -22.57 -13.19 -1.92
C ARG A 191 -23.61 -14.09 -1.29
N ILE A 192 -23.84 -13.91 0.01
CA ILE A 192 -24.85 -14.65 0.77
C ILE A 192 -26.07 -13.76 0.93
N THR A 193 -27.27 -14.34 0.77
CA THR A 193 -28.55 -13.66 0.99
C THR A 193 -29.58 -14.67 1.41
N GLY A 194 -30.18 -14.49 2.59
CA GLY A 194 -31.18 -15.44 3.09
C GLY A 194 -31.35 -15.40 4.60
N LYS A 195 -31.98 -16.45 5.13
CA LYS A 195 -32.21 -16.65 6.56
C LYS A 195 -31.23 -17.63 7.21
N SER A 196 -30.47 -18.38 6.41
CA SER A 196 -29.46 -19.34 6.87
C SER A 196 -28.20 -19.25 6.02
N ALA A 197 -27.06 -19.10 6.68
CA ALA A 197 -25.75 -19.16 6.08
C ALA A 197 -25.47 -20.57 5.56
N LEU A 198 -25.88 -21.62 6.30
CA LEU A 198 -25.71 -23.01 5.89
C LEU A 198 -26.38 -23.29 4.54
N GLU A 199 -27.65 -22.93 4.40
CA GLU A 199 -28.40 -23.13 3.15
C GLU A 199 -27.71 -22.42 1.99
N CYS A 200 -27.32 -21.15 2.17
CA CYS A 200 -26.65 -20.39 1.12
C CYS A 200 -25.29 -20.99 0.73
N ILE A 201 -24.48 -21.41 1.70
CA ILE A 201 -23.17 -22.00 1.43
C ILE A 201 -23.29 -23.35 0.74
N ARG A 202 -24.24 -24.18 1.17
CA ARG A 202 -24.56 -25.45 0.50
C ARG A 202 -24.95 -25.25 -0.96
N GLU A 203 -25.86 -24.32 -1.25
CA GLU A 203 -26.26 -24.05 -2.64
C GLU A 203 -25.10 -23.51 -3.47
N ASN A 204 -24.26 -22.65 -2.89
CA ASN A 204 -23.09 -22.12 -3.57
C ASN A 204 -22.05 -23.21 -3.87
N LEU A 205 -21.77 -24.11 -2.93
CA LEU A 205 -20.88 -25.26 -3.13
C LEU A 205 -21.41 -26.17 -4.24
N LYS A 206 -22.71 -26.51 -4.21
CA LYS A 206 -23.36 -27.32 -5.25
C LYS A 206 -23.30 -26.66 -6.62
N ALA A 207 -23.50 -25.34 -6.68
CA ALA A 207 -23.39 -24.58 -7.92
C ALA A 207 -21.95 -24.60 -8.47
N ILE A 208 -20.93 -24.46 -7.61
CA ILE A 208 -19.52 -24.52 -8.00
C ILE A 208 -19.16 -25.92 -8.54
N MET A 209 -19.58 -26.98 -7.85
CA MET A 209 -19.33 -28.37 -8.27
C MET A 209 -19.95 -28.70 -9.65
N ASN A 210 -21.07 -28.06 -9.98
CA ASN A 210 -21.78 -28.24 -11.25
C ASN A 210 -21.32 -27.27 -12.35
N ASP A 211 -20.50 -26.28 -12.03
CA ASP A 211 -19.99 -25.31 -12.99
C ASP A 211 -18.88 -25.93 -13.84
N GLU A 212 -19.04 -25.91 -15.17
CA GLU A 212 -18.10 -26.51 -16.11
C GLU A 212 -16.68 -25.93 -15.98
N ARG A 213 -16.55 -24.67 -15.53
CA ARG A 213 -15.25 -24.02 -15.30
C ARG A 213 -14.42 -24.70 -14.21
N PHE A 214 -15.09 -25.31 -13.23
CA PHE A 214 -14.48 -25.84 -12.01
C PHE A 214 -14.57 -27.36 -11.89
N ARG A 215 -15.55 -27.97 -12.54
CA ARG A 215 -15.90 -29.39 -12.38
C ARG A 215 -14.71 -30.35 -12.53
N TYR A 216 -13.75 -30.01 -13.41
CA TYR A 216 -12.55 -30.81 -13.67
C TYR A 216 -11.27 -30.26 -13.02
N SER A 217 -11.38 -29.18 -12.24
CA SER A 217 -10.27 -28.46 -11.60
C SER A 217 -10.48 -28.26 -10.10
N LEU A 218 -11.41 -29.01 -9.49
CA LEU A 218 -11.57 -29.04 -8.04
C LEU A 218 -10.27 -29.52 -7.38
N PRO A 219 -9.82 -28.87 -6.28
CA PRO A 219 -8.57 -29.21 -5.66
C PRO A 219 -8.66 -30.56 -4.93
N PRO A 220 -7.53 -31.25 -4.71
CA PRO A 220 -7.53 -32.57 -4.07
C PRO A 220 -8.13 -32.60 -2.65
N ASP A 221 -8.16 -31.46 -1.95
CA ASP A 221 -8.70 -31.30 -0.60
C ASP A 221 -10.11 -30.65 -0.58
N TRP A 222 -10.83 -30.71 -1.71
CA TRP A 222 -12.12 -30.05 -1.87
C TRP A 222 -13.17 -30.49 -0.85
N ASN A 223 -13.21 -31.78 -0.50
CA ASN A 223 -14.22 -32.27 0.44
C ASN A 223 -13.94 -31.73 1.85
N PHE A 224 -12.69 -31.80 2.31
CA PHE A 224 -12.31 -31.22 3.60
C PHE A 224 -12.61 -29.72 3.65
N PHE A 225 -12.35 -28.99 2.57
CA PHE A 225 -12.75 -27.59 2.44
C PHE A 225 -14.28 -27.40 2.59
N CYS A 226 -15.09 -28.19 1.89
CA CYS A 226 -16.55 -28.12 1.98
C CYS A 226 -17.05 -28.38 3.41
N ALA A 227 -16.52 -29.41 4.07
CA ALA A 227 -16.84 -29.74 5.46
C ALA A 227 -16.58 -28.56 6.40
N ASN A 228 -15.43 -27.89 6.26
CA ASN A 228 -15.10 -26.71 7.06
C ASN A 228 -16.05 -25.53 6.78
N MET A 229 -16.40 -25.27 5.53
CA MET A 229 -17.32 -24.17 5.17
C MET A 229 -18.73 -24.39 5.71
N LEU A 230 -19.25 -25.62 5.60
CA LEU A 230 -20.57 -26.01 6.12
C LEU A 230 -20.60 -25.94 7.65
N ALA A 231 -19.57 -26.47 8.31
CA ALA A 231 -19.41 -26.39 9.75
C ALA A 231 -19.36 -24.93 10.23
N MET A 232 -18.60 -24.06 9.57
CA MET A 232 -18.53 -22.64 9.88
C MET A 232 -19.90 -21.96 9.72
N ALA A 233 -20.63 -22.28 8.65
CA ALA A 233 -21.94 -21.71 8.38
C ALA A 233 -22.96 -22.04 9.48
N ARG A 234 -22.91 -23.26 10.03
CA ARG A 234 -23.72 -23.65 11.21
C ARG A 234 -23.40 -22.80 12.44
N ARG A 235 -22.12 -22.49 12.70
CA ARG A 235 -21.73 -21.63 13.83
C ARG A 235 -22.24 -20.21 13.63
N ILE A 236 -22.12 -19.67 12.42
CA ILE A 236 -22.63 -18.34 12.06
C ILE A 236 -24.14 -18.28 12.24
N ASP A 237 -24.87 -19.30 11.78
CA ASP A 237 -26.32 -19.36 11.97
C ASP A 237 -26.69 -19.33 13.44
N TYR A 238 -26.06 -20.17 14.27
CA TYR A 238 -26.33 -20.21 15.70
C TYR A 238 -25.92 -18.93 16.44
N GLU A 239 -24.68 -18.46 16.25
CA GLU A 239 -24.13 -17.36 17.04
C GLU A 239 -24.62 -15.99 16.59
N TRP A 240 -24.89 -15.81 15.29
CA TRP A 240 -25.15 -14.48 14.75
C TRP A 240 -26.53 -14.31 14.13
N ILE A 241 -27.06 -15.33 13.44
CA ILE A 241 -28.33 -15.18 12.72
C ILE A 241 -29.52 -15.47 13.63
N GLU A 242 -29.52 -16.61 14.34
CA GLU A 242 -30.59 -16.97 15.27
C GLU A 242 -30.69 -16.00 16.45
N LYS A 243 -29.53 -15.58 16.96
CA LYS A 243 -29.43 -14.57 18.03
C LYS A 243 -29.66 -13.13 17.54
N LYS A 244 -29.85 -12.91 16.24
CA LYS A 244 -30.10 -11.59 15.62
C LYS A 244 -28.99 -10.56 15.89
N VAL A 245 -27.75 -11.03 15.89
CA VAL A 245 -26.57 -10.17 15.98
C VAL A 245 -26.40 -9.40 14.68
N THR A 246 -26.51 -10.08 13.53
CA THR A 246 -26.41 -9.48 12.19
C THR A 246 -27.40 -10.14 11.22
N SER A 247 -27.47 -9.67 9.98
CA SER A 247 -28.27 -10.27 8.91
C SER A 247 -27.41 -10.62 7.70
N LEU A 248 -27.91 -11.57 6.88
CA LEU A 248 -27.21 -12.02 5.68
C LEU A 248 -27.55 -11.17 4.44
N ASP A 249 -28.00 -9.93 4.57
CA ASP A 249 -28.37 -9.11 3.41
C ASP A 249 -27.15 -8.73 2.56
N ARG A 250 -26.96 -9.47 1.46
CA ARG A 250 -25.79 -9.39 0.56
C ARG A 250 -24.45 -9.47 1.30
N ALA A 251 -24.39 -10.30 2.34
CA ALA A 251 -23.19 -10.44 3.16
C ALA A 251 -22.03 -11.08 2.36
N SER A 252 -20.80 -10.65 2.68
CA SER A 252 -19.57 -11.26 2.18
C SER A 252 -19.27 -12.52 2.99
N TRP A 253 -19.18 -13.69 2.35
CA TRP A 253 -18.83 -14.92 3.04
C TRP A 253 -17.45 -14.83 3.69
N GLN A 254 -16.45 -14.32 2.95
CA GLN A 254 -15.11 -14.06 3.45
C GLN A 254 -15.08 -13.30 4.79
N ASN A 255 -15.87 -12.23 4.92
CA ASN A 255 -15.88 -11.43 6.15
C ASN A 255 -16.51 -12.21 7.32
N LEU A 256 -17.62 -12.91 7.05
CA LEU A 256 -18.29 -13.74 8.06
C LEU A 256 -17.39 -14.89 8.51
N PHE A 257 -16.80 -15.61 7.55
CA PHE A 257 -15.85 -16.70 7.76
C PHE A 257 -14.68 -16.23 8.63
N TYR A 258 -14.03 -15.13 8.27
CA TYR A 258 -12.85 -14.65 8.97
C TYR A 258 -13.16 -14.26 10.42
N VAL A 259 -14.19 -13.43 10.64
CA VAL A 259 -14.56 -12.99 12.00
C VAL A 259 -14.93 -14.20 12.88
N MET A 260 -15.62 -15.20 12.32
CA MET A 260 -15.99 -16.40 13.07
C MET A 260 -14.77 -17.29 13.33
N ALA A 261 -13.90 -17.46 12.35
CA ALA A 261 -12.67 -18.23 12.50
C ALA A 261 -11.80 -17.71 13.65
N ARG A 262 -11.60 -16.39 13.75
CA ARG A 262 -10.88 -15.75 14.88
C ARG A 262 -11.51 -16.04 16.24
N TYR A 263 -12.84 -16.01 16.29
CA TYR A 263 -13.60 -16.32 17.51
C TYR A 263 -13.39 -17.78 17.93
N LEU A 264 -13.45 -18.70 16.97
CA LEU A 264 -13.34 -20.13 17.25
C LEU A 264 -11.91 -20.56 17.65
N ILE A 265 -10.87 -19.97 17.06
CA ILE A 265 -9.47 -20.19 17.52
C ILE A 265 -9.16 -19.51 18.86
N GLY A 266 -10.09 -18.66 19.35
CA GLY A 266 -9.96 -17.93 20.61
C GLY A 266 -9.01 -16.73 20.55
N GLU A 267 -8.72 -16.22 19.36
CA GLU A 267 -7.98 -14.96 19.20
C GLU A 267 -8.83 -13.79 19.68
N VAL A 268 -10.14 -13.83 19.40
CA VAL A 268 -11.11 -12.84 19.89
C VAL A 268 -12.20 -13.54 20.69
N THR A 269 -12.76 -12.81 21.65
CA THR A 269 -13.83 -13.34 22.53
C THR A 269 -14.91 -12.28 22.70
N LYS A 270 -16.07 -12.68 23.19
CA LYS A 270 -17.17 -11.76 23.49
C LYS A 270 -16.99 -11.08 24.85
N GLU A 271 -16.08 -11.59 25.67
CA GLU A 271 -15.77 -11.13 27.02
C GLU A 271 -14.69 -10.04 27.05
N SER A 272 -13.77 -10.03 26.08
CA SER A 272 -12.58 -9.16 26.04
C SER A 272 -12.57 -8.20 24.85
N ASN A 273 -12.25 -6.92 25.12
CA ASN A 273 -11.99 -5.91 24.09
C ASN A 273 -10.57 -5.90 23.54
N LYS A 274 -9.78 -6.92 23.88
CA LYS A 274 -8.42 -7.13 23.37
C LYS A 274 -8.30 -8.51 22.72
N PRO A 275 -7.66 -8.60 21.55
CA PRO A 275 -7.31 -9.89 20.95
C PRO A 275 -6.19 -10.58 21.74
N ASN A 276 -6.10 -11.90 21.60
CA ASN A 276 -5.05 -12.74 22.18
C ASN A 276 -3.92 -12.98 21.14
N PRO A 277 -2.74 -12.34 21.28
CA PRO A 277 -1.64 -12.44 20.31
C PRO A 277 -0.99 -13.83 20.24
N GLU A 278 -1.19 -14.68 21.25
CA GLU A 278 -0.57 -16.02 21.30
C GLU A 278 -1.26 -17.02 20.38
N LYS A 279 -2.47 -16.71 19.90
CA LYS A 279 -3.22 -17.61 19.01
C LYS A 279 -2.64 -17.64 17.61
N SER A 280 -2.56 -18.83 17.04
CA SER A 280 -2.06 -19.02 15.68
C SER A 280 -3.19 -19.00 14.65
N TYR A 281 -2.87 -18.42 13.49
CA TYR A 281 -3.73 -18.45 12.31
C TYR A 281 -3.58 -19.73 11.50
N SER A 282 -2.67 -20.66 11.87
CA SER A 282 -2.40 -21.91 11.12
C SER A 282 -3.66 -22.71 10.80
N HIS A 283 -4.61 -22.80 11.74
CA HIS A 283 -5.90 -23.45 11.51
C HIS A 283 -6.78 -22.75 10.47
N ILE A 284 -6.70 -21.43 10.35
CA ILE A 284 -7.46 -20.68 9.34
C ILE A 284 -6.96 -21.04 7.94
N TYR A 285 -5.65 -21.20 7.78
CA TYR A 285 -5.02 -21.68 6.56
C TYR A 285 -5.29 -23.17 6.29
N GLU A 286 -5.37 -23.98 7.33
CA GLU A 286 -5.79 -25.37 7.22
C GLU A 286 -7.22 -25.50 6.72
N MET A 287 -8.16 -24.69 7.24
CA MET A 287 -9.55 -24.67 6.80
C MET A 287 -9.70 -24.35 5.30
N THR A 288 -8.81 -23.51 4.75
CA THR A 288 -8.83 -23.13 3.33
C THR A 288 -7.93 -24.00 2.44
N GLY A 289 -7.09 -24.86 3.02
CA GLY A 289 -6.23 -25.75 2.25
C GLY A 289 -4.98 -25.08 1.68
N THR A 290 -4.40 -24.11 2.40
CA THR A 290 -3.41 -23.18 1.84
C THR A 290 -2.09 -23.17 2.62
N LEU A 291 -0.95 -23.47 2.01
CA LEU A 291 0.29 -23.72 2.77
C LEU A 291 1.49 -22.86 2.41
N GLN A 292 1.46 -22.30 1.21
CA GLN A 292 2.60 -21.64 0.59
C GLN A 292 2.56 -20.12 0.79
N GLY A 293 1.39 -19.58 1.18
CA GLY A 293 1.21 -18.19 1.57
C GLY A 293 0.61 -18.08 2.97
N TYR A 294 1.15 -17.19 3.77
CA TYR A 294 0.72 -16.92 5.14
C TYR A 294 0.61 -15.40 5.34
N ALA A 295 -0.34 -14.94 6.14
CA ALA A 295 -0.52 -13.54 6.45
C ALA A 295 -0.48 -13.34 7.96
N LEU A 296 0.17 -12.26 8.37
CA LEU A 296 0.18 -11.81 9.75
C LEU A 296 -0.38 -10.39 9.82
N PRO A 297 -1.18 -10.05 10.85
CA PRO A 297 -1.56 -8.66 11.09
C PRO A 297 -0.31 -7.87 11.46
N CYS A 298 -0.12 -6.67 10.88
CA CYS A 298 1.03 -5.83 11.27
C CYS A 298 1.00 -5.48 12.76
N SER A 299 -0.19 -5.26 13.30
CA SER A 299 -0.46 -4.83 14.66
C SER A 299 -1.83 -5.33 15.09
N LEU A 300 -2.01 -5.56 16.39
CA LEU A 300 -3.32 -5.83 16.99
C LEU A 300 -3.94 -4.58 17.62
N ASP A 301 -3.24 -3.45 17.57
CA ASP A 301 -3.72 -2.19 18.12
C ASP A 301 -4.78 -1.55 17.23
N ILE A 302 -5.76 -0.91 17.85
CA ILE A 302 -6.78 -0.12 17.15
C ILE A 302 -6.19 1.24 16.80
N SER A 303 -5.95 1.49 15.51
CA SER A 303 -5.28 2.70 15.02
C SER A 303 -5.92 3.22 13.74
N PRO A 304 -7.15 3.74 13.83
CA PRO A 304 -7.78 4.33 12.67
C PRO A 304 -6.94 5.41 12.01
N LEU A 305 -6.92 5.38 10.68
CA LEU A 305 -6.23 6.37 9.87
C LEU A 305 -7.02 7.68 9.76
N ALA A 306 -6.30 8.79 9.82
CA ALA A 306 -6.77 10.11 9.41
C ALA A 306 -5.72 10.77 8.50
N ALA A 307 -6.17 11.73 7.69
CA ALA A 307 -5.33 12.52 6.81
C ALA A 307 -5.39 14.00 7.19
N ILE A 308 -4.23 14.65 7.15
CA ILE A 308 -4.12 16.11 7.23
C ILE A 308 -3.84 16.59 5.82
N LEU A 309 -4.76 17.39 5.26
CA LEU A 309 -4.60 18.05 3.96
C LEU A 309 -3.64 19.25 4.07
N GLN A 310 -3.18 19.78 2.94
CA GLN A 310 -2.31 20.96 2.92
C GLN A 310 -3.06 22.23 3.36
N ALA A 311 -4.37 22.29 3.13
CA ALA A 311 -5.15 23.51 3.26
C ALA A 311 -6.61 23.29 3.64
N VAL A 312 -7.22 24.33 4.20
CA VAL A 312 -8.66 24.52 4.28
C VAL A 312 -9.17 24.96 2.92
N THR A 313 -10.32 24.45 2.47
CA THR A 313 -10.92 24.90 1.21
C THR A 313 -12.11 25.81 1.50
N LEU A 314 -12.14 26.99 0.89
CA LEU A 314 -13.29 27.90 0.86
C LEU A 314 -13.91 27.88 -0.54
N LYS A 315 -15.23 27.75 -0.62
CA LYS A 315 -16.00 27.72 -1.88
C LYS A 315 -17.13 28.75 -1.87
N ILE A 316 -17.27 29.48 -2.98
CA ILE A 316 -18.40 30.37 -3.27
C ILE A 316 -18.90 30.03 -4.68
N GLY A 317 -20.18 29.67 -4.79
CA GLY A 317 -20.74 29.20 -6.06
C GLY A 317 -20.02 27.95 -6.57
N ASN A 318 -19.41 28.06 -7.75
CA ASN A 318 -18.68 26.96 -8.40
C ASN A 318 -17.15 27.09 -8.32
N GLU A 319 -16.66 28.15 -7.67
CA GLU A 319 -15.23 28.44 -7.54
C GLU A 319 -14.76 28.28 -6.09
N ALA A 320 -13.51 27.89 -5.92
CA ALA A 320 -12.94 27.66 -4.61
C ALA A 320 -11.46 28.06 -4.53
N ILE A 321 -10.98 28.28 -3.30
CA ILE A 321 -9.56 28.48 -2.97
C ILE A 321 -9.15 27.54 -1.85
N ASN A 322 -7.94 27.02 -1.96
CA ASN A 322 -7.24 26.35 -0.87
C ASN A 322 -6.41 27.39 -0.13
N ILE A 323 -6.48 27.40 1.20
CA ILE A 323 -5.80 28.34 2.09
C ILE A 323 -5.06 27.54 3.17
N GLY A 324 -3.74 27.71 3.26
CA GLY A 324 -2.94 26.97 4.23
C GLY A 324 -1.51 27.50 4.34
N ARG A 325 -0.62 26.70 4.93
CA ARG A 325 0.78 27.11 5.17
C ARG A 325 1.78 26.17 4.54
N ILE A 326 2.83 26.75 3.96
CA ILE A 326 4.03 26.05 3.50
C ILE A 326 5.21 26.68 4.24
N LYS A 327 6.04 25.86 4.93
CA LYS A 327 7.23 26.32 5.68
C LYS A 327 6.93 27.57 6.55
N ASN A 328 5.84 27.52 7.30
CA ASN A 328 5.31 28.59 8.17
C ASN A 328 4.76 29.85 7.48
N LYS A 329 4.89 30.00 6.16
CA LYS A 329 4.29 31.11 5.39
C LYS A 329 2.88 30.73 4.90
N ALA A 330 1.95 31.69 4.91
CA ALA A 330 0.58 31.47 4.50
C ALA A 330 0.41 31.72 3.00
N TYR A 331 -0.27 30.80 2.32
CA TYR A 331 -0.54 30.87 0.88
C TYR A 331 -2.01 30.55 0.60
N TYR A 332 -2.50 31.03 -0.52
CA TYR A 332 -3.74 30.53 -1.12
C TYR A 332 -3.50 30.05 -2.55
N THR A 333 -4.32 29.15 -3.05
CA THR A 333 -4.28 28.73 -4.46
C THR A 333 -5.70 28.55 -4.97
N LEU A 334 -5.97 29.03 -6.17
CA LEU A 334 -7.26 28.83 -6.84
C LEU A 334 -7.43 27.36 -7.16
N VAL A 335 -8.53 26.78 -6.71
CA VAL A 335 -8.90 25.39 -6.99
C VAL A 335 -9.45 25.31 -8.40
N LYS A 336 -8.93 24.37 -9.19
CA LYS A 336 -9.46 24.12 -10.53
C LYS A 336 -10.86 23.52 -10.43
N ALA A 337 -11.76 24.01 -11.28
CA ALA A 337 -13.09 23.45 -11.43
C ALA A 337 -13.23 22.90 -12.85
N LYS A 338 -13.71 21.67 -12.96
CA LYS A 338 -14.07 21.06 -14.24
C LYS A 338 -15.59 21.05 -14.38
N LYS A 339 -16.07 21.65 -15.46
CA LYS A 339 -17.49 21.56 -15.84
C LYS A 339 -17.70 20.27 -16.63
N ILE A 340 -18.62 19.43 -16.17
CA ILE A 340 -19.09 18.25 -16.88
C ILE A 340 -20.61 18.45 -17.00
N GLU A 341 -21.06 18.70 -18.24
CA GLU A 341 -22.42 19.20 -18.53
C GLU A 341 -22.79 20.39 -17.63
N ASP A 342 -23.88 20.33 -16.87
CA ASP A 342 -24.35 21.42 -16.00
C ASP A 342 -23.81 21.38 -14.57
N ARG A 343 -22.83 20.50 -14.28
CA ARG A 343 -22.24 20.34 -12.94
C ARG A 343 -20.76 20.69 -12.91
N TYR A 344 -20.32 21.21 -11.76
CA TYR A 344 -18.93 21.59 -11.51
C TYR A 344 -18.31 20.67 -10.47
N PHE A 345 -17.18 20.10 -10.81
CA PHE A 345 -16.36 19.25 -9.94
C PHE A 345 -15.06 19.99 -9.61
N LEU A 346 -14.71 20.05 -8.33
CA LEU A 346 -13.41 20.60 -7.93
C LEU A 346 -12.33 19.54 -8.10
N GLU A 347 -11.22 19.92 -8.71
CA GLU A 347 -10.04 19.07 -8.84
C GLU A 347 -9.09 19.30 -7.66
N THR A 348 -8.39 18.25 -7.24
CA THR A 348 -7.34 18.37 -6.23
C THR A 348 -6.23 19.29 -6.73
N THR A 349 -5.99 20.39 -6.02
CA THR A 349 -5.02 21.42 -6.38
C THR A 349 -4.06 21.67 -5.20
N PRO A 350 -2.76 21.38 -5.32
CA PRO A 350 -1.80 21.62 -4.23
C PRO A 350 -1.60 23.13 -3.98
N LEU A 351 -1.18 23.49 -2.77
CA LEU A 351 -0.73 24.85 -2.48
C LEU A 351 0.56 25.16 -3.27
N LYS A 352 0.67 26.40 -3.76
CA LYS A 352 1.84 26.84 -4.55
C LYS A 352 2.68 27.87 -3.80
N GLU A 353 3.97 27.59 -3.65
CA GLU A 353 4.96 28.48 -3.01
C GLU A 353 5.40 29.60 -3.98
N GLU A 354 4.47 30.41 -4.46
CA GLU A 354 4.75 31.53 -5.37
C GLU A 354 4.38 32.89 -4.73
N SER A 355 5.13 33.94 -5.02
CA SER A 355 4.90 35.28 -4.46
C SER A 355 3.49 35.82 -4.75
N ARG A 356 2.91 35.50 -5.92
CA ARG A 356 1.53 35.88 -6.28
C ARG A 356 0.46 35.18 -5.44
N TYR A 357 0.80 34.13 -4.70
CA TYR A 357 -0.11 33.37 -3.84
C TYR A 357 0.16 33.59 -2.35
N LEU A 358 1.24 34.28 -2.01
CA LEU A 358 1.59 34.63 -0.63
C LEU A 358 0.52 35.52 0.00
N ILE A 359 0.19 35.24 1.26
CA ILE A 359 -0.68 36.04 2.13
C ILE A 359 0.21 36.76 3.14
N THR A 360 0.09 38.08 3.18
CA THR A 360 0.82 38.97 4.11
C THR A 360 -0.18 39.72 4.99
N SER A 361 0.29 40.66 5.81
CA SER A 361 -0.58 41.58 6.56
C SER A 361 -1.37 42.53 5.66
N GLU A 362 -0.97 42.70 4.40
CA GLU A 362 -1.67 43.54 3.43
C GLU A 362 -2.91 42.81 2.88
N GLU A 363 -4.01 43.56 2.71
CA GLU A 363 -5.23 43.01 2.13
C GLU A 363 -5.02 42.62 0.67
N LYS A 364 -5.33 41.36 0.36
CA LYS A 364 -5.28 40.82 -0.99
C LYS A 364 -6.67 40.48 -1.49
N GLU A 365 -7.07 41.07 -2.60
CA GLU A 365 -8.36 40.83 -3.22
C GLU A 365 -8.35 39.56 -4.08
N ILE A 366 -9.38 38.73 -3.91
CA ILE A 366 -9.66 37.58 -4.77
C ILE A 366 -11.13 37.68 -5.18
N LYS A 367 -11.45 37.26 -6.40
CA LYS A 367 -12.83 37.15 -6.88
C LYS A 367 -13.20 35.68 -7.01
N LEU A 368 -14.33 35.29 -6.42
CA LEU A 368 -14.89 33.94 -6.55
C LEU A 368 -16.37 34.01 -6.94
N SER A 369 -16.72 33.45 -8.09
CA SER A 369 -18.07 33.49 -8.67
C SER A 369 -18.68 34.91 -8.69
N GLY A 370 -17.86 35.92 -8.98
CA GLY A 370 -18.25 37.34 -8.99
C GLY A 370 -18.25 38.04 -7.62
N GLU A 371 -18.11 37.31 -6.51
CA GLU A 371 -18.00 37.90 -5.17
C GLU A 371 -16.56 38.30 -4.87
N LYS A 372 -16.38 39.51 -4.31
CA LYS A 372 -15.09 40.01 -3.85
C LYS A 372 -14.84 39.52 -2.43
N ILE A 373 -13.72 38.83 -2.23
CA ILE A 373 -13.19 38.45 -0.92
C ILE A 373 -11.83 39.13 -0.72
N THR A 374 -11.50 39.52 0.51
CA THR A 374 -10.14 39.94 0.86
C THR A 374 -9.54 38.99 1.89
N ILE A 375 -8.26 38.69 1.73
CA ILE A 375 -7.50 37.84 2.65
C ILE A 375 -6.26 38.58 3.15
N ARG A 376 -5.92 38.40 4.43
CA ARG A 376 -4.70 38.94 5.05
C ARG A 376 -4.31 38.14 6.29
N LEU A 377 -3.14 38.42 6.84
CA LEU A 377 -2.74 38.04 8.19
C LEU A 377 -3.13 39.13 9.20
N ASN A 378 -3.62 38.75 10.37
CA ASN A 378 -3.75 39.66 11.52
C ASN A 378 -2.44 39.74 12.33
N ASP A 379 -2.44 40.54 13.40
CA ASP A 379 -1.27 40.71 14.27
C ASP A 379 -0.86 39.42 15.00
N SER A 380 -1.79 38.49 15.18
CA SER A 380 -1.53 37.14 15.72
C SER A 380 -1.07 36.15 14.63
N SER A 381 -0.78 36.64 13.42
CA SER A 381 -0.45 35.83 12.26
C SER A 381 -1.53 34.82 11.87
N GLU A 382 -2.79 35.02 12.24
CA GLU A 382 -3.93 34.21 11.80
C GLU A 382 -4.46 34.71 10.45
N ILE A 383 -5.06 33.83 9.66
CA ILE A 383 -5.59 34.19 8.35
C ILE A 383 -7.00 34.76 8.52
N VAL A 384 -7.19 36.01 8.12
CA VAL A 384 -8.47 36.70 8.14
C VAL A 384 -9.02 36.76 6.72
N ILE A 385 -10.27 36.33 6.56
CA ILE A 385 -11.03 36.35 5.32
C ILE A 385 -12.21 37.29 5.51
N LYS A 386 -12.32 38.32 4.67
CA LYS A 386 -13.40 39.29 4.72
C LYS A 386 -14.29 39.16 3.49
N ILE A 387 -15.58 38.95 3.75
CA ILE A 387 -16.60 38.70 2.73
C ILE A 387 -17.79 39.61 3.01
N ARG A 388 -18.17 40.47 2.06
CA ARG A 388 -19.27 41.45 2.22
C ARG A 388 -19.14 42.30 3.51
N GLY A 389 -17.90 42.60 3.92
CA GLY A 389 -17.57 43.38 5.10
C GLY A 389 -17.60 42.62 6.44
N GLU A 390 -17.87 41.31 6.42
CA GLU A 390 -17.81 40.45 7.61
C GLU A 390 -16.49 39.67 7.63
N GLU A 391 -15.82 39.60 8.78
CA GLU A 391 -14.53 38.93 8.95
C GLU A 391 -14.70 37.52 9.54
N ILE A 392 -13.99 36.57 8.96
CA ILE A 392 -13.84 35.19 9.44
C ILE A 392 -12.36 34.94 9.67
N ILE A 393 -12.00 34.46 10.85
CA ILE A 393 -10.62 34.09 11.17
C ILE A 393 -10.49 32.57 11.08
N LEU A 394 -9.54 32.11 10.26
CA LEU A 394 -9.16 30.70 10.19
C LEU A 394 -8.14 30.38 11.28
N THR A 395 -8.50 29.44 12.15
CA THR A 395 -7.63 28.95 13.23
C THR A 395 -7.68 27.42 13.29
N GLU A 396 -6.84 26.82 14.13
CA GLU A 396 -6.83 25.37 14.38
C GLU A 396 -6.92 25.08 15.87
N ASP A 397 -7.45 23.90 16.21
CA ASP A 397 -7.43 23.37 17.56
C ASP A 397 -5.98 23.23 18.05
N LYS A 398 -5.67 23.75 19.25
CA LYS A 398 -4.32 23.75 19.81
C LYS A 398 -3.78 22.35 20.10
N ASN A 399 -4.67 21.38 20.30
CA ASN A 399 -4.32 20.00 20.67
C ASN A 399 -4.47 19.03 19.49
N GLU A 400 -4.90 19.51 18.32
CA GLU A 400 -5.29 18.66 17.21
C GLU A 400 -5.04 19.34 15.86
N GLU A 401 -3.87 19.05 15.29
CA GLU A 401 -3.44 19.62 14.02
C GLU A 401 -4.46 19.38 12.90
N GLY A 402 -4.72 20.42 12.10
CA GLY A 402 -5.63 20.35 10.95
C GLY A 402 -7.11 20.42 11.32
N LYS A 403 -7.49 20.30 12.60
CA LYS A 403 -8.88 20.52 13.02
C LYS A 403 -9.19 22.00 12.97
N THR A 404 -9.81 22.39 11.86
CA THR A 404 -10.06 23.79 11.53
C THR A 404 -11.24 24.36 12.33
N ILE A 405 -11.03 25.56 12.89
CA ILE A 405 -12.04 26.34 13.59
C ILE A 405 -12.18 27.69 12.89
N LEU A 406 -13.41 28.03 12.52
CA LEU A 406 -13.76 29.34 11.97
C LEU A 406 -14.26 30.22 13.11
N LYS A 407 -13.58 31.35 13.36
CA LYS A 407 -14.07 32.36 14.32
C LYS A 407 -14.78 33.46 13.56
N ARG A 408 -16.03 33.71 13.93
CA ARG A 408 -16.91 34.69 13.29
C ARG A 408 -17.60 35.51 14.40
N ALA A 409 -17.20 36.76 14.56
CA ALA A 409 -17.63 37.59 15.68
C ALA A 409 -17.44 36.87 17.04
N ASN A 410 -18.52 36.44 17.69
CA ASN A 410 -18.49 35.70 18.97
C ASN A 410 -18.80 34.20 18.82
N GLU A 411 -18.91 33.67 17.60
CA GLU A 411 -19.14 32.25 17.32
C GLU A 411 -17.84 31.55 16.90
N GLU A 412 -17.66 30.33 17.39
CA GLU A 412 -16.65 29.40 16.92
C GLU A 412 -17.34 28.21 16.24
N ILE A 413 -17.00 27.98 14.97
CA ILE A 413 -17.57 26.91 14.16
C ILE A 413 -16.46 25.91 13.85
N VAL A 414 -16.53 24.72 14.47
CA VAL A 414 -15.61 23.61 14.18
C VAL A 414 -16.03 22.97 12.85
N LEU A 415 -15.10 22.87 11.90
CA LEU A 415 -15.40 22.24 10.62
C LEU A 415 -15.50 20.71 10.74
N PRO A 416 -16.47 20.07 10.06
CA PRO A 416 -16.60 18.61 10.05
C PRO A 416 -15.34 17.92 9.53
N THR A 417 -14.92 16.85 10.21
CA THR A 417 -13.75 16.03 9.86
C THR A 417 -14.09 14.83 8.97
N ASN A 418 -15.35 14.63 8.62
CA ASN A 418 -15.80 13.55 7.73
C ASN A 418 -15.75 13.93 6.23
N ALA A 419 -14.85 14.85 5.87
CA ALA A 419 -14.70 15.43 4.52
C ALA A 419 -15.95 16.13 3.93
N SER A 420 -16.95 16.47 4.76
CA SER A 420 -18.16 17.18 4.32
C SER A 420 -17.96 18.70 4.25
N TRP A 421 -18.73 19.37 3.40
CA TRP A 421 -18.82 20.83 3.37
C TRP A 421 -19.62 21.36 4.57
N GLN A 422 -19.10 22.39 5.24
CA GLN A 422 -19.85 23.21 6.18
C GLN A 422 -20.31 24.49 5.50
N ASP A 423 -21.62 24.67 5.41
CA ASP A 423 -22.21 25.86 4.84
C ASP A 423 -22.40 26.95 5.91
N ILE A 424 -22.00 28.18 5.58
CA ILE A 424 -22.16 29.38 6.39
C ILE A 424 -22.86 30.45 5.56
N LYS A 425 -23.85 31.13 6.15
CA LYS A 425 -24.54 32.25 5.52
C LYS A 425 -23.93 33.58 5.96
N ILE A 426 -23.36 34.31 5.01
CA ILE A 426 -22.76 35.65 5.19
C ILE A 426 -23.60 36.66 4.43
N LYS A 427 -24.45 37.43 5.14
CA LYS A 427 -25.36 38.42 4.53
C LYS A 427 -26.10 37.88 3.29
N GLY A 428 -26.70 36.69 3.44
CA GLY A 428 -27.44 35.99 2.37
C GLY A 428 -26.58 35.20 1.37
N LEU A 429 -25.26 35.38 1.35
CA LEU A 429 -24.34 34.58 0.53
C LEU A 429 -24.04 33.24 1.22
N LYS A 430 -24.15 32.15 0.46
CA LYS A 430 -23.71 30.82 0.90
C LYS A 430 -22.20 30.70 0.67
N VAL A 431 -21.44 30.50 1.74
CA VAL A 431 -20.00 30.21 1.70
C VAL A 431 -19.76 28.85 2.33
N SER A 432 -19.10 27.95 1.62
CA SER A 432 -18.88 26.59 2.07
C SER A 432 -17.41 26.37 2.41
N PHE A 433 -17.14 25.66 3.50
CA PHE A 433 -15.77 25.33 3.94
C PHE A 433 -15.57 23.82 4.07
N LYS A 434 -14.36 23.34 3.78
CA LYS A 434 -13.90 21.99 4.13
C LYS A 434 -12.69 22.05 5.06
N SER A 435 -12.71 21.18 6.07
CA SER A 435 -11.65 21.05 7.05
C SER A 435 -10.37 20.51 6.44
N ARG A 436 -9.25 20.81 7.09
CA ARG A 436 -7.94 20.24 6.73
C ARG A 436 -7.78 18.82 7.29
N LEU A 437 -8.42 18.50 8.41
CA LEU A 437 -8.42 17.15 8.99
C LEU A 437 -9.55 16.30 8.42
N VAL A 438 -9.21 15.12 7.89
CA VAL A 438 -10.15 14.10 7.42
C VAL A 438 -9.97 12.83 8.25
N GLU A 439 -10.97 12.49 9.05
CA GLU A 439 -10.95 11.34 9.95
C GLU A 439 -11.66 10.12 9.35
N GLY A 440 -10.99 8.97 9.38
CA GLY A 440 -11.52 7.69 8.89
C GLY A 440 -11.09 7.37 7.47
N GLN A 441 -10.51 6.18 7.30
CA GLN A 441 -9.99 5.64 6.05
C GLN A 441 -10.96 5.80 4.86
N THR A 442 -12.25 5.47 5.02
CA THR A 442 -13.24 5.62 3.94
C THR A 442 -13.48 7.05 3.50
N HIS A 443 -13.33 8.04 4.39
CA HIS A 443 -13.44 9.44 3.98
C HIS A 443 -12.20 9.92 3.22
N ILE A 444 -11.06 9.24 3.38
CA ILE A 444 -9.83 9.50 2.64
C ILE A 444 -9.95 8.91 1.22
N THR A 445 -10.30 7.63 1.09
CA THR A 445 -10.26 6.89 -0.19
C THR A 445 -11.57 6.75 -0.95
N ASP A 446 -12.70 6.75 -0.24
CA ASP A 446 -14.02 6.53 -0.81
C ASP A 446 -14.90 7.79 -0.70
N ALA A 447 -14.26 8.95 -0.74
CA ALA A 447 -14.95 10.23 -0.73
C ALA A 447 -15.94 10.34 -1.91
N ASN A 448 -17.07 11.01 -1.67
CA ASN A 448 -18.11 11.25 -2.69
C ASN A 448 -17.65 12.21 -3.80
N GLU A 449 -16.53 12.90 -3.59
CA GLU A 449 -15.84 13.76 -4.55
C GLU A 449 -14.34 13.78 -4.22
N TYR A 450 -13.51 14.27 -5.14
CA TYR A 450 -12.10 14.51 -4.86
C TYR A 450 -11.91 15.51 -3.70
N HIS A 451 -10.88 15.30 -2.89
CA HIS A 451 -10.43 16.31 -1.93
C HIS A 451 -9.86 17.51 -2.70
N PRO A 452 -10.38 18.74 -2.53
CA PRO A 452 -9.87 19.88 -3.28
C PRO A 452 -8.41 20.23 -2.94
N SER A 453 -7.95 19.89 -1.74
CA SER A 453 -6.56 20.05 -1.29
C SER A 453 -5.85 18.69 -1.22
N SER A 454 -4.58 18.65 -1.64
CA SER A 454 -3.75 17.44 -1.57
C SER A 454 -3.48 17.02 -0.12
N VAL A 455 -3.30 15.72 0.11
CA VAL A 455 -2.89 15.20 1.42
C VAL A 455 -1.46 15.64 1.74
N TYR A 456 -1.22 16.16 2.95
CA TYR A 456 0.10 16.57 3.42
C TYR A 456 0.81 15.45 4.20
N LYS A 457 0.09 14.81 5.13
CA LYS A 457 0.55 13.63 5.90
C LYS A 457 -0.64 12.80 6.40
N ALA A 458 -0.38 11.54 6.70
CA ALA A 458 -1.31 10.66 7.41
C ALA A 458 -0.93 10.56 8.89
N ILE A 459 -1.93 10.34 9.75
CA ILE A 459 -1.78 10.18 11.20
C ILE A 459 -2.68 9.06 11.71
N PHE A 460 -2.33 8.49 12.88
CA PHE A 460 -3.23 7.61 13.61
C PHE A 460 -4.05 8.36 14.64
N LYS A 461 -5.27 7.88 14.83
CA LYS A 461 -6.22 8.39 15.82
C LYS A 461 -6.54 7.32 16.85
N GLU A 462 -7.19 7.73 17.93
CA GLU A 462 -7.77 6.82 18.90
C GLU A 462 -9.27 6.66 18.59
N LEU A 463 -9.73 5.40 18.50
CA LEU A 463 -11.13 5.07 18.31
C LEU A 463 -11.81 4.91 19.66
N VAL A 464 -12.84 5.72 19.91
CA VAL A 464 -13.68 5.61 21.10
C VAL A 464 -15.11 5.31 20.66
N ILE A 465 -15.72 4.29 21.25
CA ILE A 465 -17.15 4.02 21.07
C ILE A 465 -17.92 4.82 22.11
N LYS A 466 -18.64 5.86 21.67
CA LYS A 466 -19.50 6.68 22.54
C LYS A 466 -20.95 6.31 22.32
N GLU A 467 -21.74 6.41 23.38
CA GLU A 467 -23.20 6.28 23.28
C GLU A 467 -23.81 7.67 23.14
N GLU A 468 -24.39 7.95 21.97
CA GLU A 468 -25.10 9.19 21.69
C GLU A 468 -26.55 8.87 21.32
N LYS A 469 -27.51 9.47 22.04
CA LYS A 469 -28.96 9.26 21.82
C LYS A 469 -29.38 7.77 21.81
N GLY A 470 -28.75 6.96 22.67
CA GLY A 470 -29.01 5.51 22.77
C GLY A 470 -28.41 4.67 21.64
N ARG A 471 -27.50 5.25 20.85
CA ARG A 471 -26.77 4.56 19.77
C ARG A 471 -25.27 4.61 20.06
N LYS A 472 -24.60 3.47 19.94
CA LYS A 472 -23.14 3.40 19.96
C LYS A 472 -22.59 3.87 18.62
N GLU A 473 -21.75 4.89 18.65
CA GLU A 473 -21.12 5.51 17.48
C GLU A 473 -19.60 5.52 17.63
N ARG A 474 -18.90 5.40 16.49
CA ARG A 474 -17.44 5.49 16.40
C ARG A 474 -17.04 6.97 16.43
N THR A 475 -16.29 7.39 17.45
CA THR A 475 -15.72 8.74 17.57
C THR A 475 -14.20 8.67 17.52
N TYR A 476 -13.57 9.64 16.85
CA TYR A 476 -12.12 9.74 16.74
C TYR A 476 -11.61 10.80 17.71
N THR A 477 -10.49 10.52 18.36
CA THR A 477 -9.83 11.47 19.27
C THR A 477 -8.34 11.54 18.95
N SER A 478 -7.72 12.67 19.33
CA SER A 478 -6.28 12.86 19.20
C SER A 478 -5.53 11.76 19.94
N ARG A 479 -4.49 11.22 19.32
CA ARG A 479 -3.62 10.20 19.90
C ARG A 479 -2.22 10.78 19.99
N SER A 480 -1.56 10.60 21.13
CA SER A 480 -0.15 10.99 21.26
C SER A 480 0.74 10.04 20.47
N PRO A 481 1.74 10.52 19.70
CA PRO A 481 2.69 9.67 18.97
C PRO A 481 3.31 8.54 19.80
N GLN A 482 3.57 8.77 21.10
CA GLN A 482 4.15 7.78 22.01
C GLN A 482 3.21 6.61 22.36
N LYS A 483 1.94 6.69 21.98
CA LYS A 483 0.92 5.64 22.17
C LYS A 483 0.53 4.99 20.85
N TYR A 484 1.21 5.26 19.73
CA TYR A 484 0.84 4.72 18.42
C TYR A 484 1.03 3.20 18.33
N SER A 485 0.47 2.60 17.28
CA SER A 485 0.50 1.16 17.05
C SER A 485 1.91 0.60 17.14
N SER A 486 2.05 -0.52 17.85
CA SER A 486 3.27 -1.33 17.84
C SER A 486 3.09 -2.56 16.96
N ALA A 487 4.16 -2.94 16.29
CA ALA A 487 4.19 -4.14 15.47
C ALA A 487 3.96 -5.39 16.32
N HIS A 488 3.26 -6.37 15.77
CA HIS A 488 3.16 -7.69 16.37
C HIS A 488 4.55 -8.33 16.47
N PRO A 489 4.98 -8.91 17.60
CA PRO A 489 6.33 -9.44 17.76
C PRO A 489 6.75 -10.44 16.67
N LYS A 490 5.84 -11.36 16.29
CA LYS A 490 6.07 -12.31 15.18
C LYS A 490 6.37 -11.63 13.84
N VAL A 491 5.84 -10.43 13.59
CA VAL A 491 6.10 -9.68 12.36
C VAL A 491 7.55 -9.18 12.31
N ILE A 492 8.05 -8.65 13.43
CA ILE A 492 9.45 -8.20 13.54
C ILE A 492 10.41 -9.40 13.36
N GLU A 493 10.11 -10.51 14.03
CA GLU A 493 10.88 -11.75 13.86
C GLU A 493 10.87 -12.24 12.41
N ALA A 494 9.72 -12.16 11.73
CA ALA A 494 9.59 -12.57 10.35
C ALA A 494 10.42 -11.72 9.37
N ILE A 495 10.40 -10.38 9.54
CA ILE A 495 11.22 -9.46 8.73
C ILE A 495 12.70 -9.84 8.81
N GLY A 496 13.18 -10.23 10.00
CA GLY A 496 14.55 -10.68 10.23
C GLY A 496 14.94 -11.97 9.50
N LYS A 497 13.97 -12.80 9.09
CA LYS A 497 14.20 -14.14 8.51
C LYS A 497 14.08 -14.20 6.98
N ILE A 498 13.63 -13.13 6.34
CA ILE A 498 13.40 -13.10 4.89
C ILE A 498 14.70 -13.35 4.12
N LYS A 499 14.64 -14.26 3.14
CA LYS A 499 15.82 -14.74 2.40
C LYS A 499 16.09 -14.01 1.10
N GLN A 500 15.07 -13.73 0.28
CA GLN A 500 15.27 -13.23 -1.08
C GLN A 500 14.95 -11.76 -1.25
N ALA A 501 13.74 -11.32 -0.90
CA ALA A 501 13.35 -9.92 -1.09
C ALA A 501 12.21 -9.51 -0.17
N ILE A 502 12.18 -8.23 0.18
CA ILE A 502 11.03 -7.58 0.79
C ILE A 502 10.44 -6.62 -0.23
N MET A 503 9.18 -6.83 -0.57
CA MET A 503 8.45 -6.08 -1.57
C MET A 503 7.29 -5.34 -0.91
N PHE A 504 7.01 -4.14 -1.40
CA PHE A 504 5.88 -3.37 -0.92
C PHE A 504 5.34 -2.45 -2.00
N GLY A 505 4.06 -2.12 -1.93
CA GLY A 505 3.40 -1.23 -2.91
C GLY A 505 2.38 -1.92 -3.81
N ASP A 506 2.28 -1.47 -5.06
CA ASP A 506 1.18 -1.69 -6.04
C ASP A 506 -0.26 -1.67 -5.44
N CYS A 507 -0.43 -0.88 -4.40
CA CYS A 507 -1.68 -0.68 -3.68
C CYS A 507 -1.91 0.81 -3.42
N SER A 508 -2.98 1.13 -2.68
CA SER A 508 -3.25 2.51 -2.26
C SER A 508 -2.16 2.99 -1.30
N LEU A 509 -1.55 4.13 -1.63
CA LEU A 509 -0.35 4.62 -0.97
C LEU A 509 -0.62 4.93 0.51
N ILE A 510 -1.67 5.69 0.78
CA ILE A 510 -1.95 6.27 2.10
C ILE A 510 -2.78 5.31 2.95
N THR A 511 -3.73 4.55 2.38
CA THR A 511 -4.59 3.65 3.16
C THR A 511 -4.16 2.19 3.21
N SER A 512 -3.17 1.76 2.43
CA SER A 512 -2.74 0.36 2.44
C SER A 512 -1.27 0.21 2.78
N TYR A 513 -0.40 0.94 2.09
CA TYR A 513 1.03 0.84 2.34
C TYR A 513 1.48 1.63 3.56
N LEU A 514 1.14 2.92 3.62
CA LEU A 514 1.60 3.83 4.66
C LEU A 514 1.20 3.42 6.09
N PRO A 515 0.02 2.85 6.38
CA PRO A 515 -0.33 2.43 7.74
C PRO A 515 0.59 1.32 8.27
N ILE A 516 1.15 0.49 7.39
CA ILE A 516 2.13 -0.54 7.77
C ILE A 516 3.43 0.15 8.22
N LEU A 517 3.96 1.09 7.43
CA LEU A 517 5.19 1.80 7.78
C LEU A 517 5.04 2.75 8.98
N MET A 518 3.85 3.26 9.23
CA MET A 518 3.56 4.09 10.41
C MET A 518 3.48 3.27 11.71
N THR A 519 3.55 1.93 11.64
CA THR A 519 3.53 1.05 12.80
C THR A 519 4.93 0.94 13.42
N GLU A 520 5.05 1.26 14.70
CA GLU A 520 6.32 1.24 15.44
C GLU A 520 6.95 -0.16 15.41
N GLY A 521 8.25 -0.22 15.09
CA GLY A 521 9.02 -1.44 14.95
C GLY A 521 9.22 -1.88 13.50
N ILE A 522 8.23 -1.67 12.62
CA ILE A 522 8.33 -2.07 11.21
C ILE A 522 9.44 -1.33 10.46
N PRO A 523 9.49 0.03 10.41
CA PRO A 523 10.54 0.72 9.67
C PRO A 523 11.93 0.49 10.26
N GLN A 524 12.04 0.25 11.57
CA GLN A 524 13.30 -0.13 12.24
C GLN A 524 13.78 -1.49 11.73
N ALA A 525 12.92 -2.51 11.75
CA ALA A 525 13.25 -3.84 11.27
C ALA A 525 13.61 -3.85 9.79
N LEU A 526 12.91 -3.07 8.96
CA LEU A 526 13.26 -2.91 7.54
C LEU A 526 14.64 -2.25 7.35
N LYS A 527 14.95 -1.21 8.15
CA LYS A 527 16.26 -0.55 8.11
C LYS A 527 17.40 -1.49 8.44
N GLU A 528 17.19 -2.47 9.32
CA GLU A 528 18.18 -3.51 9.63
C GLU A 528 18.42 -4.48 8.46
N ARG A 529 17.42 -4.70 7.59
CA ARG A 529 17.54 -5.55 6.39
C ARG A 529 18.22 -4.86 5.21
N LYS A 530 18.30 -3.52 5.23
CA LYS A 530 18.94 -2.71 4.19
C LYS A 530 20.37 -3.19 3.93
N GLY A 531 20.71 -3.43 2.66
CA GLY A 531 22.04 -3.92 2.27
C GLY A 531 22.24 -5.43 2.41
N GLN A 532 21.29 -6.18 2.98
CA GLN A 532 21.37 -7.64 3.09
C GLN A 532 20.59 -8.35 1.97
N ILE A 533 19.39 -7.84 1.69
CA ILE A 533 18.47 -8.32 0.66
C ILE A 533 17.82 -7.10 -0.01
N PRO A 534 17.40 -7.21 -1.29
CA PRO A 534 16.73 -6.13 -1.97
C PRO A 534 15.41 -5.76 -1.27
N LEU A 535 15.28 -4.47 -0.92
CA LEU A 535 14.03 -3.85 -0.48
C LEU A 535 13.40 -3.09 -1.66
N ILE A 536 12.24 -3.53 -2.13
CA ILE A 536 11.66 -3.12 -3.43
C ILE A 536 10.33 -2.41 -3.21
N PHE A 537 10.25 -1.13 -3.57
CA PHE A 537 9.01 -0.36 -3.59
C PHE A 537 8.41 -0.30 -4.99
N ILE A 538 7.21 -0.85 -5.15
CA ILE A 538 6.50 -0.89 -6.43
C ILE A 538 5.45 0.23 -6.44
N PHE A 539 5.65 1.26 -7.25
CA PHE A 539 4.65 2.31 -7.39
C PHE A 539 3.44 1.79 -8.16
N LYS A 540 2.26 1.98 -7.58
CA LYS A 540 1.00 1.79 -8.29
C LYS A 540 0.96 2.71 -9.52
N ILE A 541 0.65 2.15 -10.69
CA ILE A 541 0.66 2.89 -11.97
C ILE A 541 -0.38 4.01 -11.98
N MET A 542 -1.57 3.78 -11.39
CA MET A 542 -2.66 4.75 -11.33
C MET A 542 -2.61 5.56 -10.04
N GLN A 543 -3.00 6.83 -10.11
CA GLN A 543 -3.19 7.67 -8.93
C GLN A 543 -4.59 7.44 -8.33
N ASP A 544 -4.64 7.11 -7.04
CA ASP A 544 -5.87 7.11 -6.27
C ASP A 544 -6.27 8.53 -5.86
N ILE A 545 -7.53 8.72 -5.45
CA ILE A 545 -8.07 10.00 -4.94
C ILE A 545 -7.16 10.60 -3.86
N GLU A 546 -6.64 9.76 -2.97
CA GLU A 546 -5.78 10.18 -1.84
C GLU A 546 -4.39 10.67 -2.27
N SER A 547 -3.88 10.19 -3.40
CA SER A 547 -2.57 10.57 -3.98
C SER A 547 -2.69 11.67 -5.04
N LYS A 548 -3.92 12.06 -5.40
CA LYS A 548 -4.15 13.04 -6.46
C LYS A 548 -3.51 14.38 -6.08
N GLY A 549 -2.87 15.02 -7.05
CA GLY A 549 -2.17 16.29 -6.82
C GLY A 549 -0.83 16.16 -6.09
N LEU A 550 -0.27 14.95 -6.00
CA LEU A 550 1.09 14.68 -5.53
C LEU A 550 1.90 14.00 -6.65
N ASN A 551 3.06 14.55 -7.00
CA ASN A 551 4.02 13.87 -7.86
C ASN A 551 4.79 12.76 -7.10
N ILE A 552 5.61 11.98 -7.81
CA ILE A 552 6.36 10.84 -7.23
C ILE A 552 7.24 11.27 -6.03
N ILE A 553 7.90 12.42 -6.11
CA ILE A 553 8.76 12.93 -5.04
C ILE A 553 7.91 13.34 -3.83
N GLU A 554 6.81 14.06 -4.06
CA GLU A 554 5.92 14.51 -2.99
C GLU A 554 5.24 13.33 -2.27
N GLN A 555 4.95 12.23 -2.97
CA GLN A 555 4.49 10.99 -2.38
C GLN A 555 5.53 10.37 -1.43
N ILE A 556 6.81 10.35 -1.83
CA ILE A 556 7.92 9.92 -0.97
C ILE A 556 8.02 10.81 0.28
N GLU A 557 7.97 12.12 0.11
CA GLU A 557 8.06 13.04 1.25
C GLU A 557 6.84 12.94 2.18
N LEU A 558 5.66 12.64 1.66
CA LEU A 558 4.46 12.37 2.46
C LEU A 558 4.67 11.15 3.35
N ILE A 559 5.21 10.06 2.79
CA ILE A 559 5.55 8.86 3.57
C ILE A 559 6.53 9.24 4.68
N GLU A 560 7.62 9.92 4.34
CA GLU A 560 8.63 10.33 5.33
C GLU A 560 8.04 11.19 6.47
N ARG A 561 7.20 12.18 6.14
CA ARG A 561 6.53 13.02 7.16
C ARG A 561 5.62 12.20 8.07
N SER A 562 4.87 11.27 7.50
CA SER A 562 3.89 10.47 8.24
C SER A 562 4.56 9.43 9.14
N VAL A 563 5.64 8.79 8.69
CA VAL A 563 6.41 7.84 9.50
C VAL A 563 7.13 8.56 10.64
N ARG A 564 7.74 9.73 10.40
CA ARG A 564 8.37 10.53 11.47
C ARG A 564 7.36 11.03 12.49
N GLU A 565 6.13 11.34 12.07
CA GLU A 565 5.04 11.66 13.00
C GLU A 565 4.74 10.44 13.88
N ALA A 566 4.58 9.28 13.25
CA ALA A 566 4.02 8.10 13.87
C ALA A 566 4.96 7.27 14.74
N THR A 567 6.26 7.32 14.45
CA THR A 567 7.24 6.39 15.03
C THR A 567 8.30 7.12 15.85
N THR A 568 9.14 6.37 16.55
CA THR A 568 10.33 6.91 17.24
C THR A 568 11.43 7.37 16.27
N LEU A 569 11.39 6.96 15.00
CA LEU A 569 12.34 7.36 13.95
C LEU A 569 12.05 8.77 13.42
N LYS A 570 12.40 9.79 14.20
CA LYS A 570 12.14 11.20 13.86
C LYS A 570 12.99 11.72 12.69
N ASP A 571 14.04 11.00 12.31
CA ASP A 571 14.92 11.29 11.18
C ASP A 571 14.66 10.40 9.95
N PHE A 572 13.71 9.46 10.03
CA PHE A 572 13.41 8.44 9.01
C PHE A 572 13.45 8.99 7.58
N LYS A 573 14.12 8.27 6.68
CA LYS A 573 14.15 8.56 5.25
C LYS A 573 13.79 7.33 4.43
N MET A 574 13.21 7.50 3.23
CA MET A 574 12.86 6.34 2.41
C MET A 574 14.07 5.52 1.95
N GLU A 575 15.24 6.15 1.80
CA GLU A 575 16.52 5.47 1.51
C GLU A 575 16.96 4.51 2.61
N ASP A 576 16.47 4.67 3.84
CA ASP A 576 16.78 3.74 4.93
C ASP A 576 16.16 2.35 4.70
N ILE A 577 15.08 2.26 3.93
CA ILE A 577 14.28 1.03 3.79
C ILE A 577 13.99 0.63 2.34
N THR A 578 14.57 1.30 1.34
CA THR A 578 14.30 1.04 -0.08
C THR A 578 15.59 0.99 -0.87
N ASP A 579 15.85 -0.09 -1.61
CA ASP A 579 16.95 -0.23 -2.56
C ASP A 579 16.51 0.06 -4.00
N TYR A 580 15.30 -0.41 -4.35
CA TYR A 580 14.73 -0.25 -5.69
C TYR A 580 13.35 0.36 -5.65
N VAL A 581 13.05 1.19 -6.63
CA VAL A 581 11.68 1.58 -6.99
C VAL A 581 11.32 1.04 -8.37
N VAL A 582 10.12 0.50 -8.52
CA VAL A 582 9.57 0.11 -9.82
C VAL A 582 8.59 1.19 -10.29
N LEU A 583 8.84 1.73 -11.48
CA LEU A 583 8.07 2.81 -12.08
C LEU A 583 7.76 2.53 -13.56
N LEU A 584 6.61 3.02 -14.03
CA LEU A 584 6.25 3.04 -15.45
C LEU A 584 6.25 4.47 -15.96
N ASP A 585 6.87 4.72 -17.12
CA ASP A 585 6.66 5.94 -17.90
C ASP A 585 5.47 5.76 -18.85
N PRO A 586 4.30 6.38 -18.62
CA PRO A 586 3.10 6.12 -19.43
C PRO A 586 3.26 6.45 -20.92
N ARG A 587 4.28 7.24 -21.29
CA ARG A 587 4.54 7.64 -22.68
C ARG A 587 5.06 6.50 -23.54
N ILE A 588 5.69 5.49 -22.93
CA ILE A 588 6.20 4.32 -23.65
C ILE A 588 5.08 3.34 -24.02
N ILE A 589 3.89 3.48 -23.41
CA ILE A 589 2.75 2.58 -23.65
C ILE A 589 2.34 2.66 -25.14
N PRO A 590 2.22 1.53 -25.86
CA PRO A 590 1.86 1.52 -27.27
C PRO A 590 0.54 2.23 -27.56
N TYR A 591 0.43 2.84 -28.75
CA TYR A 591 -0.74 3.62 -29.15
C TYR A 591 -2.05 2.84 -29.03
N GLU A 592 -2.05 1.54 -29.37
CA GLU A 592 -3.23 0.68 -29.29
C GLU A 592 -3.74 0.54 -27.87
N LYS A 593 -2.85 0.24 -26.91
CA LYS A 593 -3.19 0.18 -25.47
C LYS A 593 -3.68 1.54 -24.96
N ARG A 594 -3.04 2.65 -25.36
CA ARG A 594 -3.50 4.00 -25.01
C ARG A 594 -4.89 4.32 -25.54
N ARG A 595 -5.20 3.89 -26.76
CA ARG A 595 -6.52 4.06 -27.38
C ARG A 595 -7.57 3.22 -26.66
N GLU A 596 -7.26 1.97 -26.30
CA GLU A 596 -8.15 1.12 -25.52
C GLU A 596 -8.44 1.72 -24.14
N PHE A 597 -7.40 2.15 -23.43
CA PHE A 597 -7.51 2.85 -22.16
C PHE A 597 -8.39 4.09 -22.28
N GLY A 598 -8.15 4.94 -23.29
CA GLY A 598 -8.95 6.14 -23.55
C GLY A 598 -10.43 5.85 -23.78
N LYS A 599 -10.77 4.78 -24.53
CA LYS A 599 -12.17 4.34 -24.71
C LYS A 599 -12.83 3.91 -23.40
N LYS A 600 -12.12 3.14 -22.57
CA LYS A 600 -12.64 2.68 -21.27
C LYS A 600 -12.81 3.85 -20.29
N GLN A 601 -11.86 4.78 -20.26
CA GLN A 601 -11.93 6.02 -19.47
C GLN A 601 -13.11 6.91 -19.89
N GLU A 602 -13.36 7.03 -21.19
CA GLU A 602 -14.50 7.78 -21.70
C GLU A 602 -15.84 7.12 -21.31
N LYS A 603 -15.90 5.80 -21.31
CA LYS A 603 -17.07 5.07 -20.79
C LYS A 603 -17.31 5.39 -19.31
N LEU A 604 -16.28 5.38 -18.48
CA LEU A 604 -16.38 5.74 -17.05
C LEU A 604 -16.89 7.16 -16.84
N ARG A 605 -16.45 8.11 -17.68
CA ARG A 605 -16.96 9.50 -17.65
C ARG A 605 -18.45 9.57 -17.98
N LYS A 606 -18.89 8.87 -19.02
CA LYS A 606 -20.32 8.79 -19.38
C LYS A 606 -21.15 8.08 -18.32
N ASP A 607 -20.59 7.05 -17.68
CA ASP A 607 -21.25 6.37 -16.56
C ASP A 607 -21.43 7.34 -15.37
N LEU A 608 -20.48 8.24 -15.11
CA LEU A 608 -20.64 9.30 -14.11
C LEU A 608 -21.71 10.33 -14.49
N GLU A 609 -22.00 10.55 -15.76
CA GLU A 609 -23.05 11.47 -16.21
C GLU A 609 -24.46 10.88 -16.00
N ASN A 610 -24.58 9.56 -15.84
CA ASN A 610 -25.86 8.90 -15.67
C ASN A 610 -26.55 9.34 -14.34
N PRO A 611 -27.78 9.90 -14.40
CA PRO A 611 -28.54 10.33 -13.22
C PRO A 611 -28.74 9.24 -12.17
N GLU A 612 -28.95 7.99 -12.58
CA GLU A 612 -29.13 6.85 -11.68
C GLU A 612 -27.83 6.54 -10.92
N ILE A 613 -26.68 6.64 -11.60
CA ILE A 613 -25.37 6.47 -10.96
C ILE A 613 -25.10 7.61 -9.99
N GLN A 614 -25.42 8.84 -10.36
CA GLN A 614 -25.31 10.01 -9.49
C GLN A 614 -26.19 9.89 -8.24
N GLU A 615 -27.42 9.40 -8.39
CA GLU A 615 -28.31 9.14 -7.26
C GLU A 615 -27.74 8.05 -6.34
N LYS A 616 -27.21 6.97 -6.91
CA LYS A 616 -26.52 5.90 -6.16
C LYS A 616 -25.29 6.41 -5.41
N ILE A 617 -24.51 7.33 -5.98
CA ILE A 617 -23.38 7.99 -5.30
C ILE A 617 -23.89 8.87 -4.16
N ALA A 618 -24.91 9.69 -4.40
CA ALA A 618 -25.50 10.56 -3.38
C ALA A 618 -26.06 9.77 -2.18
N LYS A 619 -26.60 8.56 -2.43
CA LYS A 619 -27.07 7.62 -1.40
C LYS A 619 -25.94 6.79 -0.77
N GLY A 620 -24.71 6.86 -1.27
CA GLY A 620 -23.58 6.03 -0.84
C GLY A 620 -23.66 4.56 -1.28
N GLU A 621 -24.62 4.20 -2.14
CA GLU A 621 -24.79 2.86 -2.71
C GLU A 621 -23.70 2.53 -3.73
N LYS A 622 -23.10 3.54 -4.35
CA LYS A 622 -21.96 3.42 -5.27
C LYS A 622 -20.89 4.44 -4.90
N LYS A 623 -19.63 4.01 -4.83
CA LYS A 623 -18.51 4.87 -4.45
C LYS A 623 -17.94 5.59 -5.67
N TYR A 624 -17.78 6.91 -5.60
CA TYR A 624 -17.20 7.73 -6.68
C TYR A 624 -15.79 7.23 -7.04
N SER A 625 -14.96 6.91 -6.05
CA SER A 625 -13.62 6.34 -6.20
C SER A 625 -13.53 5.07 -7.07
N LYS A 626 -14.63 4.33 -7.23
CA LYS A 626 -14.64 3.08 -8.00
C LYS A 626 -15.02 3.28 -9.47
N ILE A 627 -15.52 4.46 -9.84
CA ILE A 627 -15.97 4.77 -11.19
C ILE A 627 -15.39 6.08 -11.74
N ALA A 628 -14.64 6.81 -10.92
CA ALA A 628 -13.93 7.99 -11.35
C ALA A 628 -12.83 7.61 -12.36
N PRO A 629 -12.69 8.36 -13.46
CA PRO A 629 -11.55 8.20 -14.35
C PRO A 629 -10.25 8.55 -13.60
N GLU A 630 -9.40 7.54 -13.41
CA GLU A 630 -8.07 7.70 -12.81
C GLU A 630 -7.01 8.01 -13.87
N GLU A 631 -6.00 8.77 -13.48
CA GLU A 631 -4.85 9.08 -14.33
C GLU A 631 -3.62 8.32 -13.84
N PRO A 632 -2.70 7.94 -14.74
CA PRO A 632 -1.44 7.33 -14.34
C PRO A 632 -0.56 8.31 -13.55
N GLN A 633 0.43 7.79 -12.84
CA GLN A 633 1.45 8.59 -12.13
C GLN A 633 2.13 9.59 -13.08
N TYR A 634 2.38 10.80 -12.58
CA TYR A 634 3.07 11.84 -13.35
C TYR A 634 4.57 11.61 -13.33
N ILE A 635 5.12 11.08 -14.43
CA ILE A 635 6.57 11.06 -14.69
C ILE A 635 7.04 12.38 -15.30
N GLU A 636 6.15 13.06 -16.02
CA GLU A 636 6.39 14.40 -16.54
C GLU A 636 5.12 15.23 -16.42
N ASN A 637 5.21 16.37 -15.73
CA ASN A 637 4.10 17.30 -15.56
C ASN A 637 4.65 18.71 -15.27
N LYS A 638 4.34 19.65 -16.16
CA LYS A 638 4.79 21.04 -16.05
C LYS A 638 4.21 21.77 -14.84
N GLU A 639 2.95 21.49 -14.49
CA GLU A 639 2.26 22.18 -13.39
C GLU A 639 2.74 21.73 -12.00
N LEU A 640 3.17 20.47 -11.88
CA LEU A 640 3.76 19.90 -10.67
C LEU A 640 5.30 19.97 -10.69
N GLU A 641 5.88 20.68 -11.66
CA GLU A 641 7.32 20.89 -11.83
C GLU A 641 8.15 19.61 -11.73
N ILE A 642 7.67 18.54 -12.37
CA ILE A 642 8.30 17.22 -12.33
C ILE A 642 8.67 16.75 -13.75
N THR A 643 9.87 16.21 -13.88
CA THR A 643 10.40 15.60 -15.11
C THR A 643 11.02 14.25 -14.76
N ARG A 644 11.18 13.39 -15.77
CA ARG A 644 11.85 12.09 -15.59
C ARG A 644 13.25 12.25 -15.02
N GLU A 645 14.02 13.19 -15.56
CA GLU A 645 15.38 13.49 -15.09
C GLU A 645 15.41 13.91 -13.61
N LYS A 646 14.43 14.74 -13.18
CA LYS A 646 14.33 15.17 -11.78
C LYS A 646 14.02 13.98 -10.85
N ILE A 647 13.21 13.02 -11.30
CA ILE A 647 12.92 11.78 -10.57
C ILE A 647 14.19 10.91 -10.48
N GLU A 648 14.87 10.69 -11.60
CA GLU A 648 16.11 9.90 -11.67
C GLU A 648 17.20 10.49 -10.78
N LYS A 649 17.44 11.80 -10.85
CA LYS A 649 18.39 12.52 -9.98
C LYS A 649 18.00 12.43 -8.49
N TYR A 650 16.70 12.54 -8.17
CA TYR A 650 16.22 12.45 -6.80
C TYR A 650 16.51 11.08 -6.17
N PHE A 651 16.19 9.99 -6.87
CA PHE A 651 16.43 8.64 -6.38
C PHE A 651 17.92 8.27 -6.38
N ALA A 652 18.68 8.66 -7.41
CA ALA A 652 20.12 8.44 -7.48
C ALA A 652 20.87 9.07 -6.29
N LYS A 653 20.55 10.33 -5.94
CA LYS A 653 21.10 11.03 -4.77
C LYS A 653 20.81 10.29 -3.45
N LYS A 654 19.68 9.59 -3.38
CA LYS A 654 19.25 8.80 -2.23
C LYS A 654 19.81 7.36 -2.25
N GLY A 655 20.55 6.98 -3.29
CA GLY A 655 21.02 5.60 -3.46
C GLY A 655 19.91 4.59 -3.67
N ILE A 656 18.79 5.04 -4.23
CA ILE A 656 17.66 4.21 -4.62
C ILE A 656 17.71 4.06 -6.14
N ARG A 657 17.64 2.83 -6.64
CA ARG A 657 17.69 2.53 -8.07
C ARG A 657 16.29 2.47 -8.66
N ILE A 658 16.14 2.90 -9.90
CA ILE A 658 14.85 2.82 -10.61
C ILE A 658 14.87 1.65 -11.58
N LYS A 659 13.90 0.74 -11.45
CA LYS A 659 13.56 -0.26 -12.46
C LYS A 659 12.38 0.26 -13.28
N TRP A 660 12.67 0.69 -14.50
CA TRP A 660 11.64 1.15 -15.43
C TRP A 660 10.92 -0.06 -16.06
N ALA A 661 9.64 -0.21 -15.73
CA ALA A 661 8.76 -1.16 -16.38
C ALA A 661 8.59 -0.81 -17.87
N GLN A 662 8.43 -1.84 -18.68
CA GLN A 662 8.36 -1.81 -20.13
C GLN A 662 6.92 -2.01 -20.63
N PRO A 663 6.61 -1.70 -21.90
CA PRO A 663 5.28 -1.89 -22.49
C PRO A 663 4.63 -3.26 -22.30
N GLN A 664 5.43 -4.31 -22.30
CA GLN A 664 5.00 -5.70 -22.14
C GLN A 664 4.62 -6.04 -20.70
N ASP A 665 5.12 -5.27 -19.72
CA ASP A 665 4.91 -5.51 -18.29
C ASP A 665 3.53 -5.02 -17.81
N ILE A 666 2.74 -4.43 -18.71
CA ILE A 666 1.50 -3.72 -18.38
C ILE A 666 0.29 -4.38 -19.06
N ARG A 667 -0.78 -4.56 -18.31
CA ARG A 667 -2.11 -4.96 -18.80
C ARG A 667 -3.17 -3.87 -18.51
N ILE A 668 -4.33 -3.97 -19.19
CA ILE A 668 -5.47 -3.07 -18.95
C ILE A 668 -6.57 -3.84 -18.22
N LEU A 669 -6.80 -3.48 -16.97
CA LEU A 669 -7.83 -4.05 -16.11
C LEU A 669 -8.90 -2.99 -15.83
N GLU A 670 -10.14 -3.21 -16.27
CA GLU A 670 -11.29 -2.34 -15.98
C GLU A 670 -11.08 -0.84 -16.25
N GLY A 671 -10.29 -0.51 -17.27
CA GLY A 671 -10.01 0.88 -17.65
C GLY A 671 -8.85 1.52 -16.86
N LYS A 672 -8.06 0.70 -16.16
CA LYS A 672 -6.85 1.08 -15.44
C LYS A 672 -5.65 0.34 -16.00
N TYR A 673 -4.48 0.98 -15.98
CA TYR A 673 -3.22 0.27 -16.18
C TYR A 673 -2.86 -0.48 -14.89
N ALA A 674 -2.41 -1.72 -15.05
CA ALA A 674 -1.90 -2.55 -13.97
C ALA A 674 -0.64 -3.26 -14.46
N TYR A 675 0.27 -3.58 -13.55
CA TYR A 675 1.33 -4.52 -13.88
C TYR A 675 0.70 -5.88 -14.19
N ASP A 676 1.25 -6.55 -15.19
CA ASP A 676 0.96 -7.95 -15.44
C ASP A 676 1.69 -8.80 -14.39
N GLU A 677 1.00 -9.77 -13.81
CA GLU A 677 1.50 -10.52 -12.65
C GLU A 677 2.76 -11.33 -12.99
N GLU A 678 2.75 -12.02 -14.13
CA GLU A 678 3.89 -12.85 -14.56
C GLU A 678 5.10 -11.97 -14.87
N ARG A 679 4.87 -10.82 -15.52
CA ARG A 679 5.94 -9.85 -15.80
C ARG A 679 6.46 -9.16 -14.55
N MET A 680 5.63 -8.99 -13.52
CA MET A 680 6.10 -8.48 -12.24
C MET A 680 7.09 -9.45 -11.59
N ILE A 681 6.84 -10.77 -11.69
CA ILE A 681 7.78 -11.80 -11.21
C ILE A 681 9.12 -11.68 -11.98
N ASP A 682 9.09 -11.58 -13.32
CA ASP A 682 10.28 -11.36 -14.15
C ASP A 682 11.08 -10.12 -13.70
N ILE A 683 10.38 -9.01 -13.39
CA ILE A 683 10.99 -7.77 -12.89
C ILE A 683 11.68 -8.01 -11.54
N ILE A 684 11.02 -8.69 -10.61
CA ILE A 684 11.54 -8.95 -9.26
C ILE A 684 12.76 -9.86 -9.32
N GLU A 685 12.70 -10.94 -10.07
CA GLU A 685 13.85 -11.85 -10.27
C GLU A 685 15.04 -11.12 -10.89
N SER A 686 14.78 -10.26 -11.88
CA SER A 686 15.81 -9.41 -12.47
C SER A 686 16.44 -8.46 -11.44
N ILE A 687 15.65 -7.89 -10.52
CA ILE A 687 16.17 -7.05 -9.44
C ILE A 687 17.04 -7.87 -8.46
N ILE A 688 16.60 -9.07 -8.07
CA ILE A 688 17.34 -9.94 -7.16
C ILE A 688 18.70 -10.34 -7.75
N GLN A 689 18.70 -10.73 -9.03
CA GLN A 689 19.94 -11.06 -9.76
C GLN A 689 20.87 -9.85 -9.85
N GLU A 690 20.35 -8.69 -10.24
CA GLU A 690 21.13 -7.46 -10.35
C GLU A 690 21.72 -7.03 -9.00
N TYR A 691 20.92 -7.09 -7.92
CA TYR A 691 21.37 -6.74 -6.57
C TYR A 691 22.53 -7.61 -6.11
N THR A 692 22.44 -8.92 -6.34
CA THR A 692 23.49 -9.88 -6.00
C THR A 692 24.79 -9.58 -6.76
N GLN A 693 24.69 -9.35 -8.07
CA GLN A 693 25.85 -9.00 -8.90
C GLN A 693 26.47 -7.66 -8.50
N LEU A 694 25.66 -6.65 -8.19
CA LEU A 694 26.13 -5.33 -7.77
C LEU A 694 26.85 -5.38 -6.43
N ALA A 695 26.43 -6.24 -5.48
CA ALA A 695 27.12 -6.38 -4.20
C ALA A 695 28.56 -6.88 -4.39
N GLU A 696 28.77 -7.87 -5.27
CA GLU A 696 30.10 -8.39 -5.60
C GLU A 696 30.97 -7.32 -6.29
N ILE A 697 30.39 -6.57 -7.22
CA ILE A 697 31.10 -5.54 -7.97
C ILE A 697 31.39 -4.33 -7.08
N GLU A 698 30.48 -3.96 -6.18
CA GLU A 698 30.69 -2.88 -5.23
C GLU A 698 31.84 -3.22 -4.27
N ALA A 699 31.92 -4.46 -3.79
CA ALA A 699 33.05 -4.91 -2.97
C ALA A 699 34.39 -4.75 -3.72
N LYS A 700 34.44 -5.17 -5.00
CA LYS A 700 35.64 -5.00 -5.85
C LYS A 700 35.96 -3.53 -6.09
N LEU A 701 34.97 -2.70 -6.41
CA LEU A 701 35.15 -1.27 -6.62
C LEU A 701 35.65 -0.57 -5.36
N ASN A 702 35.12 -0.93 -4.19
CA ASN A 702 35.58 -0.39 -2.91
C ASN A 702 37.05 -0.76 -2.67
N GLN A 703 37.44 -2.01 -2.92
CA GLN A 703 38.82 -2.44 -2.83
C GLN A 703 39.72 -1.64 -3.78
N ILE A 704 39.34 -1.48 -5.05
CA ILE A 704 40.10 -0.72 -6.05
C ILE A 704 40.28 0.73 -5.63
N LEU A 705 39.22 1.39 -5.15
CA LEU A 705 39.27 2.78 -4.68
C LEU A 705 40.16 2.92 -3.44
N GLU A 706 40.05 2.01 -2.49
CA GLU A 706 40.87 2.01 -1.28
C GLU A 706 42.35 1.78 -1.60
N GLU A 707 42.65 0.74 -2.37
CA GLU A 707 44.02 0.42 -2.81
C GLU A 707 44.60 1.56 -3.63
N SER A 708 43.89 2.11 -4.62
CA SER A 708 44.39 3.23 -5.42
C SER A 708 44.68 4.47 -4.57
N LEU A 709 43.83 4.74 -3.57
CA LEU A 709 44.00 5.90 -2.71
C LEU A 709 45.14 5.71 -1.68
N TYR A 710 45.35 4.49 -1.16
CA TYR A 710 46.43 4.19 -0.22
C TYR A 710 47.77 3.85 -0.87
N ASP A 711 47.75 3.20 -2.04
CA ASP A 711 48.95 2.61 -2.64
C ASP A 711 49.86 3.69 -3.22
N ILE A 712 51.14 3.50 -2.92
CA ILE A 712 52.26 4.32 -3.38
C ILE A 712 52.86 3.69 -4.65
N LYS A 713 52.62 2.40 -4.92
CA LYS A 713 53.20 1.65 -6.04
C LYS A 713 52.45 1.84 -7.36
N ALA A 714 51.12 1.95 -7.35
CA ALA A 714 50.31 2.27 -8.53
C ALA A 714 49.27 3.37 -8.22
N PRO A 715 49.69 4.61 -7.93
CA PRO A 715 48.78 5.69 -7.59
C PRO A 715 47.94 6.11 -8.81
N PRO A 716 46.72 6.65 -8.58
CA PRO A 716 45.96 7.29 -9.65
C PRO A 716 46.76 8.42 -10.29
N SER A 717 46.67 8.51 -11.61
CA SER A 717 47.30 9.58 -12.38
C SER A 717 46.26 10.57 -12.88
N VAL A 718 46.60 11.86 -12.86
CA VAL A 718 45.74 12.93 -13.38
C VAL A 718 46.47 13.66 -14.50
N THR A 719 45.94 13.58 -15.71
CA THR A 719 46.53 14.23 -16.89
C THR A 719 45.55 15.21 -17.51
N LEU A 720 46.01 16.41 -17.84
CA LEU A 720 45.25 17.42 -18.59
C LEU A 720 45.74 17.49 -20.03
N LYS A 721 44.84 17.28 -21.00
CA LYS A 721 45.04 17.45 -22.45
C LYS A 721 43.81 18.15 -23.04
N ASN A 722 43.97 19.19 -23.86
CA ASN A 722 42.88 19.86 -24.59
C ASN A 722 41.65 20.18 -23.71
N TYR A 723 41.86 20.83 -22.55
CA TYR A 723 40.81 21.14 -21.55
C TYR A 723 40.07 19.94 -20.93
N ARG A 724 40.44 18.70 -21.27
CA ARG A 724 39.95 17.47 -20.65
C ARG A 724 40.93 16.96 -19.62
N LEU A 725 40.47 16.88 -18.39
CA LEU A 725 41.21 16.30 -17.29
C LEU A 725 40.82 14.83 -17.16
N SER A 726 41.78 13.93 -17.32
CA SER A 726 41.61 12.49 -17.18
C SER A 726 42.19 12.02 -15.86
N LEU A 727 41.34 11.50 -14.97
CA LEU A 727 41.74 10.78 -13.77
C LEU A 727 41.70 9.28 -14.07
N ILE A 728 42.83 8.60 -13.93
CA ILE A 728 42.97 7.17 -14.25
C ILE A 728 43.29 6.41 -12.97
N LEU A 729 42.46 5.42 -12.62
CA LEU A 729 42.73 4.43 -11.59
C LEU A 729 43.26 3.17 -12.28
N PRO A 730 44.51 2.74 -12.04
CA PRO A 730 45.19 1.70 -12.81
C PRO A 730 44.68 0.30 -12.45
N GLN A 731 43.47 -0.01 -12.89
CA GLN A 731 42.87 -1.33 -12.78
C GLN A 731 42.05 -1.64 -14.03
N ASP A 732 42.36 -2.76 -14.67
CA ASP A 732 41.61 -3.25 -15.83
C ASP A 732 40.30 -3.90 -15.38
N ILE A 733 39.20 -3.52 -16.03
CA ILE A 733 37.86 -4.04 -15.76
C ILE A 733 37.40 -4.87 -16.96
N PRO A 734 37.05 -6.16 -16.78
CA PRO A 734 36.53 -7.01 -17.86
C PRO A 734 35.31 -6.39 -18.53
N SER A 735 35.24 -6.44 -19.87
CA SER A 735 34.16 -5.82 -20.66
C SER A 735 32.76 -6.24 -20.24
N SER A 736 32.57 -7.47 -19.76
CA SER A 736 31.29 -7.96 -19.24
C SER A 736 30.84 -7.29 -17.93
N GLN A 737 31.76 -6.72 -17.15
CA GLN A 737 31.48 -6.06 -15.86
C GLN A 737 31.48 -4.53 -15.96
N GLN A 738 32.03 -3.97 -17.03
CA GLN A 738 32.13 -2.51 -17.23
C GLN A 738 30.80 -1.77 -17.03
N PRO A 739 29.64 -2.23 -17.55
CA PRO A 739 28.37 -1.52 -17.34
C PRO A 739 27.95 -1.41 -15.87
N LEU A 740 28.22 -2.44 -15.08
CA LEU A 740 27.87 -2.47 -13.65
C LEU A 740 28.86 -1.63 -12.81
N PHE A 741 30.14 -1.61 -13.18
CA PHE A 741 31.14 -0.70 -12.61
C PHE A 741 30.79 0.76 -12.88
N GLU A 742 30.42 1.08 -14.13
CA GLU A 742 30.01 2.43 -14.53
C GLU A 742 28.84 2.92 -13.69
N LYS A 743 27.82 2.05 -13.57
CA LYS A 743 26.63 2.30 -12.77
C LYS A 743 26.99 2.63 -11.32
N LEU A 744 27.80 1.81 -10.66
CA LEU A 744 28.19 2.03 -9.26
C LEU A 744 29.07 3.26 -9.05
N LEU A 745 29.96 3.58 -10.00
CA LEU A 745 30.77 4.81 -9.95
C LEU A 745 29.89 6.06 -10.00
N LYS A 746 28.96 6.11 -10.97
CA LYS A 746 27.99 7.20 -11.09
C LYS A 746 27.12 7.31 -9.83
N GLU A 747 26.63 6.20 -9.29
CA GLU A 747 25.88 6.19 -8.02
C GLU A 747 26.68 6.74 -6.84
N LYS A 748 27.97 6.35 -6.69
CA LYS A 748 28.83 6.88 -5.62
C LYS A 748 29.11 8.37 -5.79
N ILE A 749 29.26 8.86 -7.02
CA ILE A 749 29.41 10.30 -7.32
C ILE A 749 28.13 11.05 -6.97
N ALA A 750 26.96 10.59 -7.45
CA ALA A 750 25.66 11.22 -7.20
C ALA A 750 25.33 11.32 -5.69
N GLN A 751 25.73 10.31 -4.92
CA GLN A 751 25.58 10.28 -3.45
C GLN A 751 26.61 11.14 -2.72
N GLY A 752 27.60 11.69 -3.42
CA GLY A 752 28.73 12.40 -2.83
C GLY A 752 29.66 11.50 -2.01
N LYS A 753 29.58 10.16 -2.19
CA LYS A 753 30.51 9.19 -1.59
C LYS A 753 31.84 9.17 -2.33
N LEU A 754 31.86 9.49 -3.62
CA LEU A 754 33.07 9.72 -4.41
C LEU A 754 33.05 11.17 -4.90
N LYS A 755 33.92 12.02 -4.35
CA LYS A 755 34.01 13.44 -4.69
C LYS A 755 35.31 13.75 -5.40
N ILE A 756 35.22 14.57 -6.43
CA ILE A 756 36.36 15.11 -7.14
C ILE A 756 36.37 16.62 -6.91
N GLN A 757 37.47 17.12 -6.37
CA GLN A 757 37.64 18.54 -6.06
C GLN A 757 38.88 19.06 -6.77
N LEU A 758 38.74 20.16 -7.52
CA LEU A 758 39.83 20.83 -8.21
C LEU A 758 40.27 22.04 -7.41
N LYS A 759 41.59 22.27 -7.33
CA LYS A 759 42.17 23.45 -6.69
C LYS A 759 42.86 24.31 -7.74
N ASP A 760 42.52 25.59 -7.78
CA ASP A 760 43.15 26.56 -8.69
C ASP A 760 44.50 27.08 -8.16
N GLU A 761 45.13 27.98 -8.91
CA GLU A 761 46.40 28.62 -8.55
C GLU A 761 46.26 29.55 -7.33
N GLU A 762 45.07 30.12 -7.09
CA GLU A 762 44.74 30.97 -5.94
C GLU A 762 44.41 30.16 -4.67
N GLY A 763 44.35 28.83 -4.80
CA GLY A 763 44.08 27.90 -3.72
C GLY A 763 42.60 27.68 -3.41
N LYS A 764 41.69 28.20 -4.25
CA LYS A 764 40.25 27.98 -4.13
C LYS A 764 39.86 26.60 -4.64
N VAL A 765 38.96 25.95 -3.92
CA VAL A 765 38.51 24.58 -4.19
C VAL A 765 37.14 24.59 -4.88
N PHE A 766 37.01 23.82 -5.95
CA PHE A 766 35.78 23.64 -6.72
C PHE A 766 35.43 22.16 -6.75
N GLU A 767 34.20 21.82 -6.35
CA GLU A 767 33.68 20.46 -6.50
C GLU A 767 33.23 20.25 -7.96
N VAL A 768 33.74 19.19 -8.59
CA VAL A 768 33.35 18.80 -9.94
C VAL A 768 31.95 18.21 -9.86
N LYS A 769 31.05 18.70 -10.71
CA LYS A 769 29.68 18.19 -10.77
C LYS A 769 29.65 16.87 -11.52
N GLU A 770 28.73 16.00 -11.14
CA GLU A 770 28.46 14.72 -11.82
C GLU A 770 28.26 14.89 -13.34
N GLU A 771 27.54 15.93 -13.75
CA GLU A 771 27.23 16.24 -15.16
C GLU A 771 28.47 16.56 -16.02
N ASP A 772 29.59 16.92 -15.39
CA ASP A 772 30.84 17.23 -16.06
C ASP A 772 31.81 16.01 -16.06
N ILE A 773 31.37 14.82 -15.62
CA ILE A 773 32.19 13.59 -15.50
C ILE A 773 31.72 12.50 -16.47
N GLU A 774 32.60 12.09 -17.39
CA GLU A 774 32.42 10.92 -18.26
C GLU A 774 33.25 9.73 -17.74
N VAL A 775 32.72 8.51 -17.86
CA VAL A 775 33.38 7.29 -17.39
C VAL A 775 33.73 6.41 -18.59
N HIS A 776 34.99 6.00 -18.70
CA HIS A 776 35.49 5.12 -19.76
C HIS A 776 36.27 3.94 -19.18
N PHE A 777 36.35 2.87 -19.96
CA PHE A 777 37.00 1.62 -19.56
C PHE A 777 38.07 1.16 -20.55
N GLY A 778 39.31 1.23 -20.07
CA GLY A 778 40.46 0.40 -20.46
C GLY A 778 41.19 0.03 -19.16
N SER A 779 41.47 1.07 -18.38
CA SER A 779 41.42 1.13 -16.91
C SER A 779 40.23 2.00 -16.49
N ILE A 780 39.89 2.13 -15.19
CA ILE A 780 38.82 3.06 -14.77
C ILE A 780 39.29 4.50 -15.02
N LYS A 781 38.70 5.16 -16.03
CA LYS A 781 39.03 6.53 -16.43
C LYS A 781 37.83 7.46 -16.22
N LEU A 782 38.03 8.53 -15.47
CA LEU A 782 37.07 9.61 -15.26
C LEU A 782 37.56 10.84 -16.05
N GLU A 783 36.84 11.19 -17.12
CA GLU A 783 37.11 12.38 -17.93
C GLU A 783 36.27 13.56 -17.44
N ILE A 784 36.91 14.72 -17.27
CA ILE A 784 36.31 15.93 -16.74
C ILE A 784 36.56 17.07 -17.70
N LEU A 785 35.50 17.70 -18.20
CA LEU A 785 35.62 18.88 -19.04
C LEU A 785 35.83 20.13 -18.18
N LEU A 786 36.94 20.84 -18.40
CA LEU A 786 37.27 22.05 -17.65
C LEU A 786 36.75 23.30 -18.36
N LYS A 787 36.07 24.17 -17.61
CA LYS A 787 35.61 25.49 -18.08
C LYS A 787 36.68 26.54 -17.78
N GLU A 788 37.50 26.88 -18.78
CA GLU A 788 38.49 27.99 -18.93
C GLU A 788 39.49 28.30 -17.77
N LYS A 789 39.40 27.64 -16.62
CA LYS A 789 40.25 27.89 -15.45
C LYS A 789 41.46 26.98 -15.40
N THR A 790 42.58 27.52 -14.94
CA THR A 790 43.79 26.75 -14.65
C THR A 790 43.70 26.11 -13.26
N TYR A 791 43.78 24.79 -13.22
CA TYR A 791 43.84 24.01 -11.97
C TYR A 791 45.24 23.43 -11.77
N THR A 792 45.66 23.32 -10.51
CA THR A 792 46.99 22.83 -10.11
C THR A 792 46.94 21.45 -9.47
N GLN A 793 45.84 21.13 -8.78
CA GLN A 793 45.67 19.89 -8.04
C GLN A 793 44.25 19.35 -8.17
N LEU A 794 44.12 18.02 -8.11
CA LEU A 794 42.86 17.31 -7.96
C LEU A 794 42.87 16.56 -6.63
N THR A 795 41.82 16.68 -5.83
CA THR A 795 41.60 15.87 -4.64
C THR A 795 40.47 14.91 -4.89
N LEU A 796 40.77 13.61 -4.81
CA LEU A 796 39.79 12.54 -4.86
C LEU A 796 39.46 12.14 -3.43
N THR A 797 38.19 12.24 -3.03
CA THR A 797 37.72 11.84 -1.70
C THR A 797 36.71 10.71 -1.84
N TYR A 798 36.98 9.60 -1.18
CA TYR A 798 36.09 8.45 -1.12
C TYR A 798 35.62 8.19 0.31
N THR A 799 34.32 8.05 0.51
CA THR A 799 33.68 7.86 1.82
C THR A 799 32.87 6.57 1.85
N THR A 800 33.14 5.74 2.84
CA THR A 800 32.34 4.58 3.25
C THR A 800 31.73 4.85 4.64
N PRO A 801 30.79 4.02 5.12
CA PRO A 801 30.28 4.15 6.49
C PRO A 801 31.37 4.05 7.57
N GLN A 802 32.48 3.37 7.27
CA GLN A 802 33.56 3.11 8.23
C GLN A 802 34.71 4.12 8.15
N LYS A 803 34.92 4.77 6.99
CA LYS A 803 36.08 5.66 6.78
C LYS A 803 35.89 6.65 5.63
N THR A 804 36.63 7.75 5.71
CA THR A 804 36.84 8.68 4.59
C THR A 804 38.32 8.71 4.23
N ILE A 805 38.62 8.54 2.95
CA ILE A 805 39.98 8.54 2.40
C ILE A 805 40.06 9.65 1.36
N SER A 806 41.07 10.51 1.46
CA SER A 806 41.30 11.58 0.50
C SER A 806 42.74 11.53 -0.01
N LYS A 807 42.92 11.66 -1.32
CA LYS A 807 44.24 11.76 -1.96
C LYS A 807 44.27 12.98 -2.87
N THR A 808 45.26 13.84 -2.66
CA THR A 808 45.52 14.99 -3.53
C THR A 808 46.62 14.61 -4.51
N LEU A 809 46.34 14.83 -5.80
CA LEU A 809 47.18 14.47 -6.93
C LEU A 809 47.55 15.75 -7.70
N PRO A 810 48.82 15.90 -8.10
CA PRO A 810 49.21 16.97 -9.01
C PRO A 810 48.61 16.74 -10.40
N ILE A 811 48.25 17.81 -11.10
CA ILE A 811 47.75 17.73 -12.48
C ILE A 811 48.95 17.80 -13.43
N GLU A 812 49.25 16.70 -14.12
CA GLU A 812 50.27 16.67 -15.16
C GLU A 812 49.71 17.22 -16.47
N ARG A 813 50.30 18.32 -16.97
CA ARG A 813 49.90 18.92 -18.25
C ARG A 813 50.67 18.25 -19.38
N LYS A 814 49.97 17.57 -20.29
CA LYS A 814 50.58 17.07 -21.52
C LYS A 814 50.47 18.12 -22.62
N PRO A 815 51.50 18.33 -23.44
CA PRO A 815 51.40 19.19 -24.60
C PRO A 815 50.29 18.66 -25.53
N PRO A 816 49.58 19.54 -26.26
CA PRO A 816 48.63 19.10 -27.28
C PRO A 816 49.36 18.22 -28.30
N SER A 817 48.80 17.05 -28.67
CA SER A 817 49.30 16.29 -29.82
C SER A 817 48.66 16.82 -31.07
N PHE A 818 49.41 17.60 -31.84
CA PHE A 818 48.97 18.11 -33.14
C PHE A 818 49.17 17.02 -34.21
N THR A 819 48.25 16.07 -34.28
CA THR A 819 48.13 15.14 -35.43
C THR A 819 46.81 15.42 -36.14
N ALA A 820 46.90 15.69 -37.45
CA ALA A 820 45.80 16.23 -38.27
C ALA A 820 44.51 15.37 -38.30
N GLU A 821 44.59 14.08 -38.00
CA GLU A 821 43.42 13.19 -37.88
C GLU A 821 42.72 13.31 -36.53
N GLU A 822 43.45 13.49 -35.42
CA GLU A 822 42.85 13.68 -34.08
C GLU A 822 42.15 15.04 -33.99
N ASP A 823 42.74 16.09 -34.57
CA ASP A 823 42.15 17.43 -34.62
C ASP A 823 40.83 17.45 -35.39
N PHE A 824 40.66 16.63 -36.43
CA PHE A 824 39.42 16.66 -37.21
C PHE A 824 38.23 16.07 -36.42
N GLU A 825 38.43 14.97 -35.69
CA GLU A 825 37.38 14.39 -34.85
C GLU A 825 37.12 15.17 -33.54
N GLU A 826 38.16 15.70 -32.89
CA GLU A 826 38.01 16.53 -31.68
C GLU A 826 37.34 17.87 -32.00
N ASN A 827 37.74 18.55 -33.08
CA ASN A 827 37.10 19.80 -33.51
C ASN A 827 35.67 19.57 -34.00
N LEU A 828 35.34 18.43 -34.63
CA LEU A 828 33.95 18.10 -34.99
C LEU A 828 33.05 17.95 -33.75
N LYS A 829 33.56 17.35 -32.67
CA LYS A 829 32.83 17.24 -31.40
C LYS A 829 32.70 18.58 -30.68
N GLU A 830 33.75 19.41 -30.64
CA GLU A 830 33.67 20.78 -30.08
C GLU A 830 32.74 21.69 -30.91
N PHE A 831 32.77 21.62 -32.24
CA PHE A 831 31.87 22.41 -33.10
C PHE A 831 30.40 22.01 -32.97
N SER A 832 30.11 20.74 -32.72
CA SER A 832 28.74 20.25 -32.50
C SER A 832 28.13 20.66 -31.16
N TYR A 833 28.94 21.18 -30.24
CA TYR A 833 28.51 21.65 -28.91
C TYR A 833 28.42 23.18 -28.80
N LEU A 834 29.07 23.91 -29.72
CA LEU A 834 29.03 25.38 -29.82
C LEU A 834 27.90 25.91 -30.73
N TYR A 835 27.17 25.01 -31.39
CA TYR A 835 25.95 25.26 -32.19
C TYR A 835 24.86 24.27 -31.78
#